data_AF-K0UST2-F1
#
_entry.id   AF-K0UST2-F1
#
_cell.length_a   1.000
_cell.length_b   1.000
_cell.length_c   1.000
_cell.angle_alpha   90.00
_cell.angle_beta   90.00
_cell.angle_gamma   90.00
#
_symmetry.space_group_name_H-M   'P 1'
#
loop_
_entity.id
_entity.type
_entity.pdbx_description
1 polymer ?
#
loop_
_entity_poly.entity_id
_entity_poly.type
_entity_poly.pdbx_seq_one_letter_code
_entity_poly.pdbx_strand_id
1 'polypeptide(L)'
;MSSPVSFFNAEGLNSLAGVAIVVGVRHENPEPPESHSPLRFVLASAQPVPLRRMLPALQSMDLEVINEHTTTWARPDGTLCHLYELFLDPDTAGARGFAQDWAQADDQICETFRAIWSGRAEADRFNVLIPTAGLDWRQVAVLRSYSRYLRQLPLPYGQNRIQQVLLDHPEATTAVMALFEARFGGGVAAGRSSARAAGIAAADERLTTEIDRLLHIDADRILRTYRNLVNSTVRTNAFAPETLGPNAPYLVHKLDAPHIDELPHPRPLSEIFVYSPEFEGLHLRYGLVARGGLRWSDRHDDYRTEVLGLVKAQAVKNAMIVPAGAKGVFVVKSPSPSRTDGMRCYKQFVSALLDVVDNAAGDTDPAPEGVVCHDGADPYLVVAADKGTATFSDLANAVALDRGYWLGDAFASGGSAGYDHKAMGITARGAWVSGDCHLEELGIDSARDEFRVVGIGDMSGDVFGNGMLLRRGIRLVAAFDHRHIFVDPDPAAEPARRERERLFALPRSTWADYDHAVISTGGGVWPRTAKTIPVSAQMRRALGMDDAPAGITPNELIAHILCAPVDLLFNGGIGTYIKAADEQHADVGDKVNDGVRVDARDVRARVIVEGGNLGVSPRGRIEFARRGGHLNTDAIDNAAGVDCSDHEVNLKILLAGRHPDSTRNALLAEMTDEVAAHVLANNLAHNRLLRDARRNAAQMVSVHARMTSALERDRGLHREREHLPSAAEFADLIKCGDGLTRPQLATLMAQTKLALKADLLDCEGFDDPYFTAALHRYFPATLRRRMGAQLTEHPLRREIIATAVTNHVLATSGLTFAFRLAEETGATSAEVVRAHAIASEVFELDALWHDIHAARLSPALTDELVIEGRRLLDRAARWFLSNRPQPLAIEDEVARFQAVTTLRGKLSEMLRGSERATALAIQEGYVAQGVPIDVACRIGESLYAYSLLDINDMACAHNEDATRLAHIYFELSAHLGVDTLLLAVSELPRDGRWNALARLALREDLYRSLRELALDVYRLVGPHTDNVDIVEEFESHNRPRIERARRTLHDFRHTENPDLAVLSVATAQLRRLTTNGE
;
A
#
# COMPACT_ATOMS: atom_id res chain seq x y z
N MET A 1 53.87 -39.65 -23.97
CA MET A 1 52.75 -38.72 -23.65
C MET A 1 52.13 -38.26 -24.97
N SER A 2 50.81 -38.38 -25.14
CA SER A 2 50.15 -37.85 -26.34
C SER A 2 50.26 -36.32 -26.37
N SER A 3 50.37 -35.74 -27.56
CA SER A 3 50.42 -34.27 -27.75
C SER A 3 49.19 -33.61 -27.13
N PRO A 4 49.27 -32.45 -26.45
CA PRO A 4 48.11 -31.72 -25.93
C PRO A 4 47.07 -31.40 -27.01
N VAL A 5 47.50 -31.29 -28.27
CA VAL A 5 46.64 -31.13 -29.45
C VAL A 5 45.67 -32.30 -29.63
N SER A 6 46.04 -33.51 -29.18
CA SER A 6 45.21 -34.72 -29.28
C SER A 6 44.00 -34.76 -28.33
N PHE A 7 43.86 -33.77 -27.44
CA PHE A 7 42.68 -33.58 -26.59
C PHE A 7 41.51 -32.94 -27.34
N PHE A 8 41.77 -32.34 -28.50
CA PHE A 8 40.79 -31.57 -29.25
C PHE A 8 40.64 -32.08 -30.68
N ASN A 9 39.45 -31.94 -31.26
CA ASN A 9 39.28 -32.14 -32.70
C ASN A 9 39.84 -30.92 -33.46
N ALA A 10 40.20 -31.12 -34.74
CA ALA A 10 40.76 -30.06 -35.57
C ALA A 10 39.81 -28.85 -35.70
N GLU A 11 38.50 -29.09 -35.70
CA GLU A 11 37.47 -28.05 -35.79
C GLU A 11 37.43 -27.13 -34.55
N GLY A 12 37.51 -27.69 -33.33
CA GLY A 12 37.53 -26.92 -32.09
C GLY A 12 38.80 -26.10 -31.92
N LEU A 13 39.95 -26.64 -32.31
CA LEU A 13 41.19 -25.87 -32.34
C LEU A 13 41.22 -24.82 -33.45
N ASN A 14 40.46 -24.98 -34.54
CA ASN A 14 40.35 -24.03 -35.65
C ASN A 14 39.26 -22.96 -35.44
N SER A 15 38.41 -23.07 -34.41
CA SER A 15 37.36 -22.07 -34.08
C SER A 15 37.77 -21.01 -33.04
N LEU A 16 38.82 -21.23 -32.25
CA LEU A 16 39.42 -20.23 -31.34
C LEU A 16 39.71 -18.88 -32.05
N ALA A 17 39.14 -17.80 -31.54
CA ALA A 17 39.45 -16.44 -31.95
C ALA A 17 39.25 -15.48 -30.76
N GLY A 18 40.01 -14.38 -30.73
CA GLY A 18 39.93 -13.40 -29.64
C GLY A 18 40.15 -14.04 -28.26
N VAL A 19 39.15 -13.95 -27.38
CA VAL A 19 39.17 -14.46 -25.99
C VAL A 19 38.54 -15.86 -25.83
N ALA A 20 38.19 -16.53 -26.93
CA ALA A 20 37.63 -17.88 -26.89
C ALA A 20 38.64 -18.89 -26.31
N ILE A 21 38.11 -19.92 -25.66
CA ILE A 21 38.87 -21.04 -25.10
C ILE A 21 38.23 -22.36 -25.50
N VAL A 22 39.04 -23.41 -25.59
CA VAL A 22 38.57 -24.81 -25.58
C VAL A 22 39.28 -25.51 -24.43
N VAL A 23 38.53 -26.30 -23.67
CA VAL A 23 39.05 -27.06 -22.53
C VAL A 23 38.67 -28.53 -22.67
N GLY A 24 39.54 -29.40 -22.18
CA GLY A 24 39.32 -30.84 -22.12
C GLY A 24 40.05 -31.40 -20.91
N VAL A 25 39.56 -32.49 -20.36
CA VAL A 25 40.19 -33.20 -19.25
C VAL A 25 40.27 -34.68 -19.61
N ARG A 26 41.29 -35.37 -19.10
CA ARG A 26 41.39 -36.82 -19.16
C ARG A 26 41.90 -37.35 -17.84
N HIS A 27 41.25 -38.38 -17.35
CA HIS A 27 41.81 -39.25 -16.32
C HIS A 27 42.81 -40.24 -16.96
N GLU A 28 44.08 -40.19 -16.54
CA GLU A 28 45.06 -41.22 -16.89
C GLU A 28 44.93 -42.38 -15.89
N ASN A 29 44.31 -43.50 -16.29
CA ASN A 29 44.18 -44.70 -15.44
C ASN A 29 45.56 -45.29 -15.11
N PRO A 30 45.92 -45.52 -13.83
CA PRO A 30 46.92 -46.48 -13.46
C PRO A 30 46.30 -47.62 -12.64
N GLU A 31 46.61 -48.86 -13.02
CA GLU A 31 46.55 -49.95 -12.06
C GLU A 31 47.75 -49.80 -11.10
N PRO A 32 47.58 -49.93 -9.76
CA PRO A 32 46.41 -50.34 -8.99
C PRO A 32 45.56 -49.18 -8.40
N PRO A 33 44.30 -49.46 -7.96
CA PRO A 33 43.27 -48.47 -7.56
C PRO A 33 43.52 -47.71 -6.24
N GLU A 34 44.73 -47.76 -5.68
CA GLU A 34 45.08 -47.11 -4.39
C GLU A 34 45.99 -45.87 -4.55
N SER A 35 46.33 -45.43 -5.77
CA SER A 35 47.13 -44.21 -5.98
C SER A 35 46.33 -43.07 -6.63
N HIS A 36 46.33 -41.92 -5.96
CA HIS A 36 45.86 -40.61 -6.45
C HIS A 36 46.44 -40.32 -7.84
N SER A 37 45.65 -40.52 -8.88
CA SER A 37 46.11 -40.35 -10.25
C SER A 37 45.79 -38.93 -10.69
N PRO A 38 46.79 -38.13 -11.09
CA PRO A 38 46.54 -36.74 -11.43
C PRO A 38 45.67 -36.66 -12.69
N LEU A 39 44.63 -35.83 -12.65
CA LEU A 39 43.81 -35.50 -13.81
C LEU A 39 44.60 -34.56 -14.73
N ARG A 40 44.55 -34.81 -16.03
CA ARG A 40 45.23 -33.95 -17.01
C ARG A 40 44.21 -33.03 -17.68
N PHE A 41 44.22 -31.76 -17.26
CA PHE A 41 43.36 -30.71 -17.81
C PHE A 41 44.13 -29.89 -18.84
N VAL A 42 43.56 -29.69 -20.02
CA VAL A 42 44.17 -28.92 -21.10
C VAL A 42 43.26 -27.76 -21.48
N LEU A 43 43.82 -26.55 -21.56
CA LEU A 43 43.17 -25.34 -22.06
C LEU A 43 43.91 -24.82 -23.30
N ALA A 44 43.18 -24.58 -24.38
CA ALA A 44 43.68 -23.93 -25.58
C ALA A 44 43.05 -22.55 -25.77
N SER A 45 43.84 -21.54 -26.13
CA SER A 45 43.36 -20.19 -26.47
C SER A 45 44.19 -19.55 -27.58
N ALA A 46 43.60 -18.62 -28.33
CA ALA A 46 44.29 -17.83 -29.35
C ALA A 46 45.14 -16.69 -28.75
N GLN A 47 44.95 -16.37 -27.47
CA GLN A 47 45.72 -15.34 -26.76
C GLN A 47 46.38 -15.95 -25.52
N PRO A 48 47.52 -15.41 -25.06
CA PRO A 48 48.12 -15.81 -23.81
C PRO A 48 47.16 -15.61 -22.63
N VAL A 49 46.94 -16.67 -21.86
CA VAL A 49 46.12 -16.64 -20.65
C VAL A 49 47.03 -16.67 -19.42
N PRO A 50 46.87 -15.74 -18.46
CA PRO A 50 47.60 -15.80 -17.21
C PRO A 50 46.98 -16.82 -16.23
N LEU A 51 47.81 -17.56 -15.50
CA LEU A 51 47.40 -18.53 -14.47
C LEU A 51 46.35 -18.00 -13.49
N ARG A 52 46.47 -16.74 -13.05
CA ARG A 52 45.51 -16.08 -12.14
C ARG A 52 44.06 -16.11 -12.64
N ARG A 53 43.84 -16.34 -13.94
CA ARG A 53 42.52 -16.46 -14.56
C ARG A 53 42.02 -17.91 -14.62
N MET A 54 42.92 -18.90 -14.63
CA MET A 54 42.60 -20.33 -14.71
C MET A 54 42.42 -20.95 -13.33
N LEU A 55 43.35 -20.66 -12.41
CA LEU A 55 43.43 -21.30 -11.10
C LEU A 55 42.15 -21.16 -10.25
N PRO A 56 41.48 -19.98 -10.19
CA PRO A 56 40.29 -19.85 -9.34
C PRO A 56 39.18 -20.84 -9.69
N ALA A 57 38.98 -21.14 -10.99
CA ALA A 57 37.94 -22.08 -11.41
C ALA A 57 38.24 -23.50 -10.91
N LEU A 58 39.47 -23.98 -11.09
CA LEU A 58 39.90 -25.33 -10.70
C LEU A 58 39.94 -25.47 -9.17
N GLN A 59 40.54 -24.50 -8.48
CA GLN A 59 40.63 -24.49 -7.02
C GLN A 59 39.25 -24.40 -6.35
N SER A 60 38.26 -23.75 -6.98
CA SER A 60 36.90 -23.69 -6.43
C SER A 60 36.23 -25.07 -6.36
N MET A 61 36.65 -26.03 -7.19
CA MET A 61 36.23 -27.43 -7.19
C MET A 61 37.12 -28.32 -6.30
N ASP A 62 38.00 -27.73 -5.48
CA ASP A 62 39.01 -28.44 -4.67
C ASP A 62 40.02 -29.26 -5.51
N LEU A 63 40.24 -28.85 -6.77
CA LEU A 63 41.25 -29.48 -7.63
C LEU A 63 42.59 -28.74 -7.46
N GLU A 64 43.54 -29.37 -6.78
CA GLU A 64 44.87 -28.81 -6.55
C GLU A 64 45.72 -28.92 -7.82
N VAL A 65 46.31 -27.81 -8.28
CA VAL A 65 47.20 -27.82 -9.45
C VAL A 65 48.61 -28.19 -9.01
N ILE A 66 49.05 -29.39 -9.37
CA ILE A 66 50.39 -29.91 -9.03
C ILE A 66 51.46 -29.33 -9.96
N ASN A 67 51.21 -29.38 -11.28
CA ASN A 67 52.16 -28.98 -12.32
C ASN A 67 51.46 -28.27 -13.48
N GLU A 68 52.18 -27.38 -14.16
CA GLU A 68 51.75 -26.68 -15.38
C GLU A 68 52.81 -26.82 -16.48
N HIS A 69 52.38 -27.20 -17.69
CA HIS A 69 53.19 -27.10 -18.91
C HIS A 69 52.49 -26.21 -19.94
N THR A 70 53.16 -25.14 -20.37
CA THR A 70 52.68 -24.29 -21.47
C THR A 70 53.39 -24.64 -22.76
N THR A 71 52.63 -24.85 -23.83
CA THR A 71 53.14 -25.06 -25.20
C THR A 71 52.40 -24.16 -26.19
N THR A 72 52.92 -24.04 -27.40
CA THR A 72 52.28 -23.29 -28.48
C THR A 72 52.12 -24.16 -29.71
N TRP A 73 50.98 -24.03 -30.38
CA TRP A 73 50.67 -24.74 -31.62
C TRP A 73 50.28 -23.73 -32.70
N ALA A 74 50.90 -23.84 -33.88
CA ALA A 74 50.56 -23.00 -35.02
C ALA A 74 49.43 -23.66 -35.83
N ARG A 75 48.35 -22.91 -36.03
CA ARG A 75 47.25 -23.31 -36.91
C ARG A 75 47.67 -23.37 -38.37
N PRO A 76 46.90 -24.08 -39.22
CA PRO A 76 47.12 -24.06 -40.68
C PRO A 76 47.08 -22.65 -41.30
N ASP A 77 46.36 -21.71 -40.69
CA ASP A 77 46.26 -20.30 -41.13
C ASP A 77 47.39 -19.40 -40.60
N GLY A 78 48.34 -19.94 -39.82
CA GLY A 78 49.46 -19.22 -39.22
C GLY A 78 49.16 -18.59 -37.84
N THR A 79 47.94 -18.67 -37.33
CA THR A 79 47.60 -18.19 -35.99
C THR A 79 48.25 -19.06 -34.91
N LEU A 80 48.94 -18.45 -33.94
CA LEU A 80 49.52 -19.16 -32.82
C LEU A 80 48.48 -19.39 -31.72
N CYS A 81 48.21 -20.64 -31.37
CA CYS A 81 47.41 -21.02 -30.22
C CYS A 81 48.31 -21.39 -29.04
N HIS A 82 47.94 -20.96 -27.85
CA HIS A 82 48.59 -21.28 -26.58
C HIS A 82 47.85 -22.44 -25.92
N LEU A 83 48.56 -23.51 -25.58
CA LEU A 83 48.03 -24.70 -24.91
C LEU A 83 48.64 -24.81 -23.52
N TYR A 84 47.79 -24.88 -22.51
CA TYR A 84 48.13 -24.98 -21.11
C TYR A 84 47.68 -26.34 -20.60
N GLU A 85 48.63 -27.14 -20.16
CA GLU A 85 48.39 -28.46 -19.59
C GLU A 85 48.63 -28.39 -18.08
N LEU A 86 47.61 -28.74 -17.31
CA LEU A 86 47.58 -28.68 -15.86
C LEU A 86 47.34 -30.09 -15.33
N PHE A 87 48.18 -30.52 -14.38
CA PHE A 87 48.01 -31.78 -13.66
C PHE A 87 47.31 -31.48 -12.33
N LEU A 88 46.13 -32.06 -12.13
CA LEU A 88 45.24 -31.76 -11.01
C LEU A 88 45.15 -32.94 -10.03
N ASP A 89 45.24 -32.68 -8.74
CA ASP A 89 44.86 -33.63 -7.69
C ASP A 89 43.41 -33.37 -7.24
N PRO A 90 42.49 -34.33 -7.39
CA PRO A 90 41.11 -34.19 -6.89
C PRO A 90 40.94 -34.45 -5.38
N ASP A 91 42.02 -34.77 -4.65
CA ASP A 91 42.01 -35.24 -3.26
C ASP A 91 41.09 -36.49 -3.05
N THR A 92 41.11 -37.07 -1.85
CA THR A 92 40.43 -38.32 -1.50
C THR A 92 38.91 -38.21 -1.62
N ALA A 93 38.33 -37.06 -1.28
CA ALA A 93 36.88 -36.84 -1.35
C ALA A 93 36.40 -36.68 -2.80
N GLY A 94 37.11 -35.90 -3.62
CA GLY A 94 36.77 -35.72 -5.03
C GLY A 94 36.99 -36.98 -5.87
N ALA A 95 38.08 -37.72 -5.60
CA ALA A 95 38.33 -39.01 -6.26
C ALA A 95 37.21 -40.03 -6.00
N ARG A 96 36.64 -40.06 -4.78
CA ARG A 96 35.52 -40.97 -4.45
C ARG A 96 34.22 -40.63 -5.18
N GLY A 97 33.90 -39.35 -5.32
CA GLY A 97 32.69 -38.95 -6.03
C GLY A 97 32.81 -39.17 -7.54
N PHE A 98 33.96 -38.85 -8.14
CA PHE A 98 34.22 -39.11 -9.56
C PHE A 98 34.30 -40.60 -9.92
N ALA A 99 34.67 -41.47 -8.98
CA ALA A 99 34.77 -42.91 -9.20
C ALA A 99 33.42 -43.59 -9.57
N GLN A 100 32.28 -42.90 -9.41
CA GLN A 100 30.98 -43.42 -9.80
C GLN A 100 30.76 -43.37 -11.33
N ASP A 101 31.20 -42.29 -11.99
CA ASP A 101 31.18 -42.12 -13.45
C ASP A 101 32.23 -41.08 -13.89
N TRP A 102 33.41 -41.56 -14.29
CA TRP A 102 34.51 -40.69 -14.72
C TRP A 102 34.21 -39.92 -16.01
N ALA A 103 33.41 -40.47 -16.92
CA ALA A 103 33.12 -39.79 -18.17
C ALA A 103 32.21 -38.58 -17.91
N GLN A 104 31.20 -38.75 -17.06
CA GLN A 104 30.35 -37.65 -16.61
C GLN A 104 31.14 -36.60 -15.81
N ALA A 105 32.05 -37.04 -14.92
CA ALA A 105 32.91 -36.16 -14.15
C ALA A 105 33.80 -35.27 -15.04
N ASP A 106 34.42 -35.85 -16.07
CA ASP A 106 35.27 -35.13 -17.02
C ASP A 106 34.50 -34.00 -17.72
N ASP A 107 33.27 -34.29 -18.16
CA ASP A 107 32.38 -33.31 -18.78
C ASP A 107 31.94 -32.22 -17.80
N GLN A 108 31.58 -32.59 -16.56
CA GLN A 108 31.16 -31.65 -15.51
C GLN A 108 32.28 -30.66 -15.14
N ILE A 109 33.53 -31.11 -15.02
CA ILE A 109 34.69 -30.24 -14.77
C ILE A 109 34.85 -29.23 -15.92
N CYS A 110 34.80 -29.70 -17.16
CA CYS A 110 34.96 -28.86 -18.34
C CYS A 110 33.83 -27.82 -18.46
N GLU A 111 32.57 -28.23 -18.28
CA GLU A 111 31.41 -27.34 -18.33
C GLU A 111 31.43 -26.30 -17.22
N THR A 112 31.78 -26.70 -16.00
CA THR A 112 31.92 -25.78 -14.86
C THR A 112 33.01 -24.76 -15.12
N PHE A 113 34.18 -25.20 -15.62
CA PHE A 113 35.25 -24.28 -15.98
C PHE A 113 34.79 -23.28 -17.04
N ARG A 114 34.11 -23.73 -18.10
CA ARG A 114 33.55 -22.84 -19.13
C ARG A 114 32.53 -21.86 -18.56
N ALA A 115 31.68 -22.30 -17.63
CA ALA A 115 30.69 -21.45 -16.97
C ALA A 115 31.37 -20.36 -16.14
N ILE A 116 32.36 -20.69 -15.31
CA ILE A 116 33.13 -19.71 -14.52
C ILE A 116 33.91 -18.77 -15.44
N TRP A 117 34.57 -19.31 -16.48
CA TRP A 117 35.36 -18.53 -17.42
C TRP A 117 34.55 -17.47 -18.17
N SER A 118 33.31 -17.80 -18.50
CA SER A 118 32.35 -16.90 -19.16
C SER A 118 31.57 -16.01 -18.18
N GLY A 119 31.85 -16.10 -16.87
CA GLY A 119 31.16 -15.32 -15.85
C GLY A 119 29.74 -15.78 -15.53
N ARG A 120 29.35 -16.99 -15.98
CA ARG A 120 28.02 -17.59 -15.74
C ARG A 120 27.93 -18.34 -14.40
N ALA A 121 29.07 -18.59 -13.75
CA ALA A 121 29.15 -19.18 -12.42
C ALA A 121 30.22 -18.48 -11.56
N GLU A 122 30.04 -18.46 -10.24
CA GLU A 122 31.03 -17.94 -9.30
C GLU A 122 32.11 -19.00 -9.00
N ALA A 123 33.35 -18.58 -8.79
CA ALA A 123 34.47 -19.43 -8.36
C ALA A 123 34.55 -19.49 -6.83
N ASP A 124 33.59 -20.18 -6.20
CA ASP A 124 33.52 -20.36 -4.75
C ASP A 124 33.48 -21.84 -4.35
N ARG A 125 33.62 -22.13 -3.05
CA ARG A 125 33.66 -23.52 -2.56
C ARG A 125 32.34 -24.30 -2.72
N PHE A 126 31.25 -23.72 -3.24
CA PHE A 126 30.06 -24.54 -3.56
C PHE A 126 30.37 -25.46 -4.74
N ASN A 127 31.33 -25.10 -5.59
CA ASN A 127 31.76 -25.93 -6.72
C ASN A 127 32.44 -27.23 -6.27
N VAL A 128 32.85 -27.38 -5.00
CA VAL A 128 33.33 -28.65 -4.44
C VAL A 128 32.25 -29.74 -4.47
N LEU A 129 30.96 -29.36 -4.44
CA LEU A 129 29.84 -30.31 -4.57
C LEU A 129 29.80 -31.03 -5.93
N ILE A 130 30.48 -30.50 -6.95
CA ILE A 130 30.58 -31.16 -8.25
C ILE A 130 31.35 -32.47 -8.11
N PRO A 131 32.62 -32.45 -7.66
CA PRO A 131 33.35 -33.67 -7.33
C PRO A 131 32.71 -34.52 -6.25
N THR A 132 32.29 -33.92 -5.13
CA THR A 132 31.98 -34.71 -3.93
C THR A 132 30.55 -35.27 -3.91
N ALA A 133 29.59 -34.59 -4.55
CA ALA A 133 28.18 -34.98 -4.58
C ALA A 133 27.66 -35.31 -5.98
N GLY A 134 28.50 -35.23 -7.02
CA GLY A 134 28.14 -35.54 -8.41
C GLY A 134 27.20 -34.52 -9.06
N LEU A 135 27.03 -33.34 -8.43
CA LEU A 135 26.13 -32.31 -8.93
C LEU A 135 26.74 -31.58 -10.13
N ASP A 136 25.92 -31.10 -11.06
CA ASP A 136 26.35 -30.18 -12.09
C ASP A 136 26.39 -28.72 -11.59
N TRP A 137 27.05 -27.84 -12.34
CA TRP A 137 27.22 -26.44 -11.94
C TRP A 137 25.90 -25.64 -11.86
N ARG A 138 24.84 -26.07 -12.58
CA ARG A 138 23.51 -25.43 -12.52
C ARG A 138 22.79 -25.84 -11.25
N GLN A 139 22.84 -27.11 -10.87
CA GLN A 139 22.33 -27.60 -9.58
C GLN A 139 23.06 -26.88 -8.41
N VAL A 140 24.38 -26.74 -8.51
CA VAL A 140 25.17 -25.95 -7.55
C VAL A 140 24.74 -24.47 -7.54
N ALA A 141 24.42 -23.88 -8.69
CA ALA A 141 23.90 -22.51 -8.75
C ALA A 141 22.53 -22.37 -8.04
N VAL A 142 21.66 -23.38 -8.10
CA VAL A 142 20.41 -23.41 -7.33
C VAL A 142 20.70 -23.40 -5.82
N LEU A 143 21.54 -24.30 -5.32
CA LEU A 143 21.91 -24.34 -3.90
C LEU A 143 22.57 -23.04 -3.42
N ARG A 144 23.45 -22.47 -4.24
CA ARG A 144 24.09 -21.19 -4.00
C ARG A 144 23.07 -20.05 -3.95
N SER A 145 22.09 -20.04 -4.85
CA SER A 145 21.05 -19.01 -4.87
C SER A 145 20.21 -19.01 -3.59
N TYR A 146 19.79 -20.18 -3.08
CA TYR A 146 19.14 -20.26 -1.78
C TYR A 146 20.06 -19.81 -0.63
N SER A 147 21.37 -20.13 -0.68
CA SER A 147 22.33 -19.62 0.31
C SER A 147 22.40 -18.09 0.33
N ARG A 148 22.39 -17.45 -0.85
CA ARG A 148 22.36 -15.98 -0.98
C ARG A 148 21.08 -15.39 -0.39
N TYR A 149 19.93 -16.02 -0.61
CA TYR A 149 18.68 -15.62 0.01
C TYR A 149 18.71 -15.78 1.54
N LEU A 150 19.22 -16.92 2.05
CA LEU A 150 19.34 -17.19 3.49
C LEU A 150 20.18 -16.13 4.22
N ARG A 151 21.21 -15.58 3.58
CA ARG A 151 22.03 -14.49 4.13
C ARG A 151 21.20 -13.23 4.43
N GLN A 152 20.08 -13.02 3.73
CA GLN A 152 19.17 -11.90 3.94
C GLN A 152 18.13 -12.15 5.04
N LEU A 153 18.09 -13.36 5.61
CA LEU A 153 17.19 -13.73 6.70
C LEU A 153 17.86 -13.54 8.06
N PRO A 154 17.10 -13.39 9.16
CA PRO A 154 17.66 -13.24 10.51
C PRO A 154 18.20 -14.57 11.08
N LEU A 155 19.10 -15.22 10.34
CA LEU A 155 19.79 -16.43 10.76
C LEU A 155 21.13 -16.10 11.42
N PRO A 156 21.52 -16.81 12.49
CA PRO A 156 22.80 -16.57 13.17
C PRO A 156 24.01 -17.15 12.41
N TYR A 157 23.84 -17.57 11.15
CA TYR A 157 24.86 -18.28 10.37
C TYR A 157 25.31 -17.45 9.17
N GLY A 158 26.62 -17.24 9.05
CA GLY A 158 27.22 -16.63 7.86
C GLY A 158 27.27 -17.59 6.67
N GLN A 159 27.49 -17.05 5.48
CA GLN A 159 27.50 -17.82 4.23
C GLN A 159 28.49 -19.00 4.25
N ASN A 160 29.69 -18.81 4.83
CA ASN A 160 30.69 -19.87 4.95
C ASN A 160 30.20 -21.07 5.77
N ARG A 161 29.40 -20.82 6.83
CA ARG A 161 28.85 -21.91 7.66
C ARG A 161 27.78 -22.69 6.91
N ILE A 162 26.89 -21.98 6.20
CA ILE A 162 25.86 -22.60 5.35
C ILE A 162 26.52 -23.47 4.29
N GLN A 163 27.52 -22.92 3.60
CA GLN A 163 28.31 -23.63 2.60
C GLN A 163 28.98 -24.89 3.18
N GLN A 164 29.65 -24.77 4.33
CA GLN A 164 30.32 -25.90 4.97
C GLN A 164 29.34 -27.02 5.33
N VAL A 165 28.15 -26.70 5.84
CA VAL A 165 27.12 -27.70 6.16
C VAL A 165 26.70 -28.49 4.93
N LEU A 166 26.53 -27.86 3.76
CA LEU A 166 26.19 -28.59 2.54
C LEU A 166 27.34 -29.51 2.09
N LEU A 167 28.59 -29.09 2.29
CA LEU A 167 29.78 -29.87 1.94
C LEU A 167 30.00 -31.06 2.89
N ASP A 168 29.76 -30.88 4.18
CA ASP A 168 29.92 -31.91 5.21
C ASP A 168 28.83 -33.01 5.14
N HIS A 169 27.71 -32.71 4.46
CA HIS A 169 26.53 -33.59 4.38
C HIS A 169 26.05 -33.78 2.92
N PRO A 170 26.86 -34.39 2.04
CA PRO A 170 26.55 -34.50 0.61
C PRO A 170 25.27 -35.30 0.33
N GLU A 171 24.95 -36.34 1.10
CA GLU A 171 23.72 -37.11 0.91
C GLU A 171 22.45 -36.28 1.15
N ALA A 172 22.46 -35.46 2.21
CA ALA A 172 21.39 -34.53 2.51
C ALA A 172 21.29 -33.42 1.45
N THR A 173 22.44 -32.89 1.00
CA THR A 173 22.50 -31.88 -0.07
C THR A 173 21.93 -32.41 -1.39
N THR A 174 22.26 -33.65 -1.78
CA THR A 174 21.68 -34.28 -2.96
C THR A 174 20.19 -34.56 -2.78
N ALA A 175 19.73 -34.89 -1.57
CA ALA A 175 18.29 -35.02 -1.28
C ALA A 175 17.54 -33.68 -1.39
N VAL A 176 18.15 -32.54 -1.01
CA VAL A 176 17.61 -31.20 -1.25
C VAL A 176 17.42 -30.95 -2.75
N MET A 177 18.42 -31.26 -3.56
CA MET A 177 18.31 -31.10 -5.02
C MET A 177 17.29 -32.05 -5.65
N ALA A 178 17.22 -33.29 -5.17
CA ALA A 178 16.21 -34.24 -5.64
C ALA A 178 14.78 -33.76 -5.37
N LEU A 179 14.53 -33.15 -4.20
CA LEU A 179 13.25 -32.51 -3.90
C LEU A 179 12.96 -31.33 -4.85
N PHE A 180 13.95 -30.47 -5.08
CA PHE A 180 13.79 -29.35 -6.01
C PHE A 180 13.47 -29.82 -7.44
N GLU A 181 14.16 -30.82 -7.94
CA GLU A 181 13.93 -31.41 -9.26
C GLU A 181 12.58 -32.13 -9.35
N ALA A 182 12.16 -32.85 -8.31
CA ALA A 182 10.84 -33.46 -8.27
C ALA A 182 9.73 -32.40 -8.35
N ARG A 183 9.94 -31.21 -7.77
CA ARG A 183 8.98 -30.09 -7.79
C ARG A 183 8.96 -29.33 -9.10
N PHE A 184 10.09 -29.15 -9.79
CA PHE A 184 10.18 -28.24 -10.95
C PHE A 184 10.71 -28.86 -12.25
N GLY A 185 11.35 -30.03 -12.23
CA GLY A 185 11.86 -30.72 -13.42
C GLY A 185 10.76 -31.36 -14.27
N GLY A 186 11.03 -31.65 -15.55
CA GLY A 186 10.11 -32.43 -16.43
C GLY A 186 9.04 -31.64 -17.19
N GLY A 187 9.01 -30.30 -17.08
CA GLY A 187 8.15 -29.41 -17.88
C GLY A 187 6.66 -29.34 -17.46
N VAL A 188 5.91 -28.43 -18.09
CA VAL A 188 4.51 -28.06 -17.73
C VAL A 188 3.54 -29.26 -17.80
N ALA A 189 3.67 -30.10 -18.83
CA ALA A 189 2.80 -31.28 -19.03
C ALA A 189 2.90 -32.33 -17.91
N ALA A 190 4.02 -32.35 -17.16
CA ALA A 190 4.22 -33.27 -16.03
C ALA A 190 3.68 -32.71 -14.69
N GLY A 191 3.42 -31.40 -14.61
CA GLY A 191 3.22 -30.63 -13.38
C GLY A 191 1.98 -31.03 -12.55
N ARG A 192 0.93 -31.58 -13.16
CA ARG A 192 -0.35 -31.91 -12.48
C ARG A 192 -0.63 -33.41 -12.34
N SER A 193 0.36 -34.28 -12.59
CA SER A 193 0.16 -35.74 -12.49
C SER A 193 0.23 -36.24 -11.03
N SER A 194 -0.60 -37.23 -10.69
CA SER A 194 -0.54 -37.90 -9.37
C SER A 194 0.82 -38.58 -9.11
N ALA A 195 1.47 -39.07 -10.18
CA ALA A 195 2.81 -39.64 -10.12
C ALA A 195 3.86 -38.61 -9.66
N ARG A 196 3.77 -37.35 -10.12
CA ARG A 196 4.65 -36.28 -9.65
C ARG A 196 4.41 -35.95 -8.19
N ALA A 197 3.16 -35.82 -7.76
CA ALA A 197 2.84 -35.56 -6.36
C ALA A 197 3.43 -36.65 -5.44
N ALA A 198 3.34 -37.92 -5.83
CA ALA A 198 3.98 -39.02 -5.12
C ALA A 198 5.52 -38.93 -5.15
N GLY A 199 6.12 -38.53 -6.27
CA GLY A 199 7.56 -38.30 -6.39
C GLY A 199 8.08 -37.16 -5.51
N ILE A 200 7.33 -36.05 -5.41
CA ILE A 200 7.64 -34.94 -4.51
C ILE A 200 7.58 -35.40 -3.05
N ALA A 201 6.52 -36.12 -2.66
CA ALA A 201 6.38 -36.65 -1.31
C ALA A 201 7.52 -37.60 -0.92
N ALA A 202 7.90 -38.51 -1.83
CA ALA A 202 9.00 -39.44 -1.61
C ALA A 202 10.36 -38.72 -1.49
N ALA A 203 10.61 -37.69 -2.30
CA ALA A 203 11.83 -36.90 -2.21
C ALA A 203 11.90 -36.08 -0.91
N ASP A 204 10.77 -35.53 -0.45
CA ASP A 204 10.66 -34.78 0.79
C ASP A 204 10.85 -35.68 2.03
N GLU A 205 10.30 -36.90 2.00
CA GLU A 205 10.50 -37.91 3.05
C GLU A 205 11.96 -38.38 3.12
N ARG A 206 12.60 -38.58 1.96
CA ARG A 206 14.03 -38.91 1.89
C ARG A 206 14.87 -37.81 2.52
N LEU A 207 14.63 -36.55 2.17
CA LEU A 207 15.35 -35.42 2.75
C LEU A 207 15.13 -35.34 4.27
N THR A 208 13.90 -35.53 4.73
CA THR A 208 13.58 -35.56 6.17
C THR A 208 14.37 -36.66 6.89
N THR A 209 14.46 -37.85 6.30
CA THR A 209 15.23 -38.98 6.84
C THR A 209 16.73 -38.67 6.94
N GLU A 210 17.32 -38.02 5.93
CA GLU A 210 18.74 -37.63 5.99
C GLU A 210 18.99 -36.52 7.01
N ILE A 211 18.06 -35.57 7.16
CA ILE A 211 18.14 -34.53 8.20
C ILE A 211 18.06 -35.14 9.60
N ASP A 212 17.15 -36.08 9.83
CA ASP A 212 16.94 -36.70 11.15
C ASP A 212 18.13 -37.55 11.63
N ARG A 213 19.05 -37.91 10.72
CA ARG A 213 20.32 -38.60 11.05
C ARG A 213 21.41 -37.65 11.56
N LEU A 214 21.23 -36.34 11.44
CA LEU A 214 22.24 -35.35 11.81
C LEU A 214 22.32 -35.20 13.34
N LEU A 215 23.54 -35.24 13.87
CA LEU A 215 23.80 -35.05 15.29
C LEU A 215 23.95 -33.57 15.68
N HIS A 216 24.31 -32.71 14.73
CA HIS A 216 24.60 -31.29 14.96
C HIS A 216 23.37 -30.41 14.69
N ILE A 217 22.92 -29.69 15.71
CA ILE A 217 21.74 -28.80 15.65
C ILE A 217 21.85 -27.70 14.59
N ASP A 218 23.05 -27.17 14.35
CA ASP A 218 23.28 -26.16 13.32
C ASP A 218 23.02 -26.71 11.91
N ALA A 219 23.50 -27.92 11.64
CA ALA A 219 23.37 -28.58 10.35
C ALA A 219 21.91 -28.98 10.09
N ASP A 220 21.24 -29.55 11.11
CA ASP A 220 19.80 -29.83 11.09
C ASP A 220 19.01 -28.56 10.75
N ARG A 221 19.24 -27.46 11.47
CA ARG A 221 18.52 -26.21 11.24
C ARG A 221 18.73 -25.68 9.82
N ILE A 222 19.96 -25.63 9.33
CA ILE A 222 20.26 -25.13 7.98
C ILE A 222 19.56 -25.98 6.91
N LEU A 223 19.65 -27.32 6.99
CA LEU A 223 19.05 -28.21 6.00
C LEU A 223 17.51 -28.22 6.09
N ARG A 224 16.92 -28.06 7.29
CA ARG A 224 15.48 -27.84 7.45
C ARG A 224 15.03 -26.53 6.81
N THR A 225 15.81 -25.46 6.93
CA THR A 225 15.50 -24.21 6.24
C THR A 225 15.59 -24.37 4.72
N TYR A 226 16.61 -25.09 4.20
CA TYR A 226 16.67 -25.41 2.76
C TYR A 226 15.42 -26.19 2.30
N ARG A 227 15.00 -27.20 3.06
CA ARG A 227 13.76 -27.94 2.80
C ARG A 227 12.54 -27.01 2.78
N ASN A 228 12.43 -26.10 3.75
CA ASN A 228 11.33 -25.13 3.81
C ASN A 228 11.34 -24.20 2.58
N LEU A 229 12.48 -23.61 2.22
CA LEU A 229 12.58 -22.74 1.03
C LEU A 229 12.23 -23.44 -0.28
N VAL A 230 12.68 -24.69 -0.47
CA VAL A 230 12.34 -25.46 -1.68
C VAL A 230 10.83 -25.73 -1.75
N ASN A 231 10.21 -26.08 -0.61
CA ASN A 231 8.77 -26.31 -0.54
C ASN A 231 7.95 -25.02 -0.69
N SER A 232 8.45 -23.89 -0.20
CA SER A 232 7.84 -22.56 -0.33
C SER A 232 8.10 -21.92 -1.68
N THR A 233 8.95 -22.48 -2.53
CA THR A 233 9.10 -22.01 -3.92
C THR A 233 7.89 -22.45 -4.73
N VAL A 234 7.26 -21.48 -5.41
CA VAL A 234 6.05 -21.71 -6.22
C VAL A 234 6.30 -21.65 -7.72
N ARG A 235 7.30 -20.87 -8.16
CA ARG A 235 7.74 -20.76 -9.56
C ARG A 235 9.24 -20.51 -9.63
N THR A 236 9.91 -21.06 -10.65
CA THR A 236 11.34 -20.82 -10.91
C THR A 236 11.66 -21.01 -12.39
N ASN A 237 12.62 -20.24 -12.91
CA ASN A 237 13.11 -20.43 -14.27
C ASN A 237 14.20 -21.50 -14.38
N ALA A 238 14.57 -22.20 -13.29
CA ALA A 238 15.73 -23.10 -13.23
C ALA A 238 15.81 -24.15 -14.36
N PHE A 239 14.67 -24.57 -14.92
CA PHE A 239 14.56 -25.57 -15.98
C PHE A 239 14.16 -24.98 -17.35
N ALA A 240 14.05 -23.66 -17.47
CA ALA A 240 13.79 -23.00 -18.75
C ALA A 240 15.05 -23.05 -19.66
N PRO A 241 14.90 -23.14 -21.00
CA PRO A 241 16.02 -23.44 -21.90
C PRO A 241 17.23 -22.47 -21.83
N GLU A 242 16.98 -21.18 -21.64
CA GLU A 242 18.01 -20.13 -21.68
C GLU A 242 18.60 -19.79 -20.30
N THR A 243 18.13 -20.46 -19.24
CA THR A 243 18.52 -20.14 -17.86
C THR A 243 20.00 -20.42 -17.60
N LEU A 244 20.65 -19.43 -16.97
CA LEU A 244 22.11 -19.36 -16.82
C LEU A 244 22.86 -19.43 -18.17
N GLY A 245 22.19 -19.05 -19.26
CA GLY A 245 22.74 -18.85 -20.60
C GLY A 245 23.06 -17.38 -20.88
N PRO A 246 23.49 -17.05 -22.11
CA PRO A 246 23.80 -15.68 -22.50
C PRO A 246 22.61 -14.72 -22.46
N ASN A 247 21.39 -15.22 -22.72
CA ASN A 247 20.17 -14.41 -22.78
C ASN A 247 19.48 -14.24 -21.43
N ALA A 248 19.55 -15.26 -20.55
CA ALA A 248 19.06 -15.21 -19.18
C ALA A 248 20.17 -15.65 -18.19
N PRO A 249 21.20 -14.81 -17.96
CA PRO A 249 22.35 -15.13 -17.09
C PRO A 249 22.02 -15.00 -15.59
N TYR A 250 20.84 -15.50 -15.19
CA TYR A 250 20.29 -15.40 -13.85
C TYR A 250 19.36 -16.57 -13.54
N LEU A 251 19.16 -16.83 -12.25
CA LEU A 251 18.11 -17.68 -11.69
C LEU A 251 17.10 -16.81 -10.96
N VAL A 252 15.82 -17.19 -11.04
CA VAL A 252 14.74 -16.55 -10.27
C VAL A 252 13.93 -17.59 -9.52
N HIS A 253 13.57 -17.27 -8.28
CA HIS A 253 12.69 -18.05 -7.42
C HIS A 253 11.58 -17.15 -6.90
N LYS A 254 10.33 -17.48 -7.23
CA LYS A 254 9.14 -16.88 -6.60
C LYS A 254 8.79 -17.73 -5.38
N LEU A 255 8.84 -17.10 -4.21
CA LEU A 255 8.64 -17.71 -2.90
C LEU A 255 7.30 -17.29 -2.32
N ASP A 256 6.54 -18.26 -1.80
CA ASP A 256 5.36 -18.07 -0.97
C ASP A 256 5.80 -17.72 0.46
N ALA A 257 5.93 -16.42 0.70
CA ALA A 257 6.59 -15.88 1.88
C ALA A 257 5.89 -16.18 3.22
N PRO A 258 4.54 -16.23 3.33
CA PRO A 258 3.85 -16.67 4.54
C PRO A 258 4.28 -18.06 5.02
N HIS A 259 4.67 -18.96 4.10
CA HIS A 259 5.10 -20.33 4.39
C HIS A 259 6.61 -20.46 4.67
N ILE A 260 7.38 -19.37 4.75
CA ILE A 260 8.79 -19.42 5.14
C ILE A 260 8.92 -19.14 6.64
N ASP A 261 9.40 -20.12 7.40
CA ASP A 261 9.41 -20.09 8.87
C ASP A 261 10.33 -19.00 9.44
N GLU A 262 11.48 -18.78 8.80
CA GLU A 262 12.52 -17.85 9.22
C GLU A 262 12.19 -16.39 8.89
N LEU A 263 11.12 -16.12 8.14
CA LEU A 263 10.75 -14.74 7.80
C LEU A 263 10.13 -14.01 9.01
N PRO A 264 10.66 -12.84 9.39
CA PRO A 264 10.03 -12.02 10.41
C PRO A 264 8.74 -11.40 9.85
N HIS A 265 7.74 -11.21 10.72
CA HIS A 265 6.56 -10.43 10.37
C HIS A 265 6.94 -8.96 10.07
N PRO A 266 6.16 -8.26 9.21
CA PRO A 266 5.09 -8.79 8.38
C PRO A 266 5.66 -9.52 7.16
N ARG A 267 5.10 -10.70 6.86
CA ARG A 267 5.47 -11.49 5.68
C ARG A 267 4.67 -10.97 4.47
N PRO A 268 5.30 -10.67 3.32
CA PRO A 268 4.57 -10.34 2.09
C PRO A 268 3.76 -11.56 1.61
N LEU A 269 2.94 -11.40 0.56
CA LEU A 269 2.32 -12.54 -0.13
C LEU A 269 3.38 -13.36 -0.88
N SER A 270 4.33 -12.68 -1.54
CA SER A 270 5.45 -13.35 -2.20
C SER A 270 6.74 -12.53 -2.19
N GLU A 271 7.86 -13.24 -2.22
CA GLU A 271 9.20 -12.69 -2.47
C GLU A 271 9.76 -13.30 -3.76
N ILE A 272 10.10 -12.48 -4.75
CA ILE A 272 10.77 -12.92 -5.98
C ILE A 272 12.25 -12.61 -5.83
N PHE A 273 13.05 -13.64 -5.60
CA PHE A 273 14.49 -13.52 -5.46
C PHE A 273 15.20 -13.87 -6.76
N VAL A 274 16.13 -13.01 -7.18
CA VAL A 274 16.91 -13.15 -8.41
C VAL A 274 18.39 -13.24 -8.05
N TYR A 275 19.03 -14.30 -8.51
CA TYR A 275 20.45 -14.54 -8.35
C TYR A 275 21.15 -14.51 -9.71
N SER A 276 22.22 -13.73 -9.80
CA SER A 276 23.17 -13.74 -10.91
C SER A 276 24.60 -13.64 -10.35
N PRO A 277 25.62 -14.15 -11.05
CA PRO A 277 27.01 -13.88 -10.70
C PRO A 277 27.36 -12.38 -10.67
N GLU A 278 26.59 -11.53 -11.36
CA GLU A 278 26.86 -10.09 -11.45
C GLU A 278 26.00 -9.22 -10.52
N PHE A 279 24.81 -9.69 -10.14
CA PHE A 279 23.88 -8.94 -9.31
C PHE A 279 22.96 -9.86 -8.50
N GLU A 280 22.37 -9.32 -7.44
CA GLU A 280 21.28 -9.95 -6.70
C GLU A 280 20.08 -9.00 -6.69
N GLY A 281 18.87 -9.57 -6.71
CA GLY A 281 17.64 -8.81 -6.71
C GLY A 281 16.58 -9.45 -5.83
N LEU A 282 15.72 -8.62 -5.24
CA LEU A 282 14.59 -9.06 -4.44
C LEU A 282 13.38 -8.17 -4.70
N HIS A 283 12.22 -8.76 -4.93
CA HIS A 283 10.97 -8.05 -5.10
C HIS A 283 9.89 -8.59 -4.16
N LEU A 284 9.37 -7.74 -3.27
CA LEU A 284 8.35 -8.07 -2.29
C LEU A 284 6.97 -7.62 -2.80
N ARG A 285 5.94 -8.48 -2.67
CA ARG A 285 4.56 -8.18 -3.06
C ARG A 285 3.58 -8.50 -1.95
N TYR A 286 2.69 -7.58 -1.60
CA TYR A 286 1.63 -7.80 -0.60
C TYR A 286 0.27 -8.21 -1.22
N GLY A 287 0.20 -8.33 -2.55
CA GLY A 287 -0.99 -8.77 -3.27
C GLY A 287 -0.63 -9.19 -4.70
N LEU A 288 -1.56 -9.86 -5.38
CA LEU A 288 -1.41 -10.24 -6.79
C LEU A 288 -1.51 -9.00 -7.69
N VAL A 289 -2.51 -8.15 -7.48
CA VAL A 289 -2.54 -6.82 -8.09
C VAL A 289 -1.73 -5.88 -7.22
N ALA A 290 -0.42 -5.76 -7.47
CA ALA A 290 0.49 -4.94 -6.67
C ALA A 290 1.45 -4.12 -7.54
N ARG A 291 1.85 -2.98 -6.99
CA ARG A 291 2.72 -2.01 -7.67
C ARG A 291 3.82 -1.49 -6.76
N GLY A 292 5.02 -1.36 -7.33
CA GLY A 292 6.20 -0.98 -6.57
C GLY A 292 7.35 -0.39 -7.38
N GLY A 293 8.07 0.55 -6.76
CA GLY A 293 9.32 1.06 -7.32
C GLY A 293 10.45 0.03 -7.23
N LEU A 294 11.35 -0.02 -8.23
CA LEU A 294 12.57 -0.83 -8.22
C LEU A 294 13.79 0.04 -7.89
N ARG A 295 14.45 -0.22 -6.77
CA ARG A 295 15.63 0.55 -6.30
C ARG A 295 16.94 -0.11 -6.72
N TRP A 296 17.89 0.71 -7.16
CA TRP A 296 19.30 0.31 -7.23
C TRP A 296 19.97 0.70 -5.91
N SER A 297 20.38 -0.29 -5.11
CA SER A 297 20.99 -0.09 -3.79
C SER A 297 22.49 -0.37 -3.79
N ASP A 298 23.20 0.28 -2.87
CA ASP A 298 24.59 0.04 -2.50
C ASP A 298 24.73 -0.85 -1.24
N ARG A 299 23.62 -1.24 -0.60
CA ARG A 299 23.60 -2.08 0.60
C ARG A 299 23.65 -3.57 0.27
N HIS A 300 24.84 -4.15 0.27
CA HIS A 300 25.04 -5.55 -0.14
C HIS A 300 24.65 -6.57 0.94
N ASP A 301 24.73 -6.19 2.21
CA ASP A 301 24.55 -7.12 3.33
C ASP A 301 23.10 -7.25 3.79
N ASP A 302 22.28 -6.21 3.61
CA ASP A 302 20.94 -6.13 4.23
C ASP A 302 19.88 -5.43 3.34
N TYR A 303 20.00 -5.58 2.01
CA TYR A 303 19.04 -5.03 1.05
C TYR A 303 17.61 -5.55 1.28
N ARG A 304 17.42 -6.76 1.82
CA ARG A 304 16.07 -7.25 2.19
C ARG A 304 15.44 -6.38 3.28
N THR A 305 16.21 -6.01 4.30
CA THR A 305 15.73 -5.13 5.37
C THR A 305 15.39 -3.74 4.83
N GLU A 306 16.21 -3.23 3.90
CA GLU A 306 15.93 -1.97 3.22
C GLU A 306 14.60 -2.02 2.46
N VAL A 307 14.43 -2.99 1.55
CA VAL A 307 13.22 -3.08 0.71
C VAL A 307 11.97 -3.39 1.53
N LEU A 308 12.10 -4.16 2.62
CA LEU A 308 11.01 -4.41 3.56
C LEU A 308 10.54 -3.11 4.26
N GLY A 309 11.47 -2.21 4.62
CA GLY A 309 11.11 -0.89 5.15
C GLY A 309 10.33 -0.04 4.14
N LEU A 310 10.76 -0.08 2.87
CA LEU A 310 10.14 0.69 1.79
C LEU A 310 8.74 0.19 1.41
N VAL A 311 8.54 -1.13 1.32
CA VAL A 311 7.24 -1.70 0.94
C VAL A 311 6.19 -1.48 2.02
N LYS A 312 6.57 -1.43 3.30
CA LYS A 312 5.65 -1.09 4.42
C LYS A 312 5.08 0.31 4.26
N ALA A 313 5.95 1.30 4.03
CA ALA A 313 5.52 2.67 3.75
C ALA A 313 4.63 2.73 2.49
N GLN A 314 4.97 1.93 1.47
CA GLN A 314 4.19 1.86 0.23
C GLN A 314 2.81 1.24 0.44
N ALA A 315 2.64 0.25 1.32
CA ALA A 315 1.36 -0.41 1.55
C ALA A 315 0.31 0.56 2.11
N VAL A 316 0.68 1.39 3.09
CA VAL A 316 -0.19 2.45 3.63
C VAL A 316 -0.52 3.49 2.57
N LYS A 317 0.46 3.90 1.76
CA LYS A 317 0.25 4.83 0.65
C LYS A 317 -0.69 4.27 -0.43
N ASN A 318 -0.58 2.98 -0.72
CA ASN A 318 -1.39 2.28 -1.70
C ASN A 318 -2.81 1.97 -1.21
N ALA A 319 -3.13 2.21 0.07
CA ALA A 319 -4.49 2.06 0.57
C ALA A 319 -5.51 2.92 -0.19
N MET A 320 -5.07 4.02 -0.81
CA MET A 320 -5.93 4.97 -1.55
C MET A 320 -6.20 4.58 -3.01
N ILE A 321 -5.42 3.64 -3.58
CA ILE A 321 -5.45 3.27 -4.99
C ILE A 321 -5.76 1.78 -5.18
N VAL A 322 -5.84 1.33 -6.44
CA VAL A 322 -6.22 -0.04 -6.79
C VAL A 322 -5.18 -1.09 -6.35
N PRO A 323 -3.90 -1.02 -6.77
CA PRO A 323 -2.94 -2.06 -6.46
C PRO A 323 -2.47 -2.04 -5.00
N ALA A 324 -2.23 -3.22 -4.43
CA ALA A 324 -1.51 -3.40 -3.19
C ALA A 324 -0.04 -2.93 -3.28
N GLY A 325 0.64 -2.85 -2.14
CA GLY A 325 2.06 -2.46 -2.08
C GLY A 325 3.00 -3.54 -2.63
N ALA A 326 3.93 -3.13 -3.48
CA ALA A 326 5.13 -3.91 -3.83
C ALA A 326 6.38 -3.04 -3.78
N LYS A 327 7.56 -3.67 -3.73
CA LYS A 327 8.83 -2.97 -3.88
C LYS A 327 9.93 -3.92 -4.30
N GLY A 328 10.81 -3.47 -5.18
CA GLY A 328 12.01 -4.22 -5.56
C GLY A 328 13.29 -3.50 -5.22
N VAL A 329 14.35 -4.27 -5.02
CA VAL A 329 15.72 -3.79 -4.88
C VAL A 329 16.64 -4.70 -5.67
N PHE A 330 17.68 -4.14 -6.28
CA PHE A 330 18.80 -4.91 -6.80
C PHE A 330 20.13 -4.27 -6.42
N VAL A 331 21.14 -5.11 -6.24
CA VAL A 331 22.51 -4.74 -5.88
C VAL A 331 23.45 -5.31 -6.94
N VAL A 332 24.33 -4.46 -7.49
CA VAL A 332 25.33 -4.87 -8.47
C VAL A 332 26.59 -5.26 -7.70
N LYS A 333 27.07 -6.51 -7.85
CA LYS A 333 28.17 -7.07 -7.06
C LYS A 333 29.52 -6.40 -7.33
N SER A 334 29.66 -5.70 -8.45
CA SER A 334 30.87 -4.93 -8.75
C SER A 334 31.10 -3.86 -7.67
N PRO A 335 32.32 -3.73 -7.12
CA PRO A 335 32.62 -2.77 -6.05
C PRO A 335 32.55 -1.29 -6.52
N SER A 336 32.56 -1.06 -7.84
CA SER A 336 32.42 0.28 -8.43
C SER A 336 31.63 0.18 -9.73
N PRO A 337 30.31 -0.05 -9.65
CA PRO A 337 29.50 -0.32 -10.82
C PRO A 337 29.31 0.95 -11.65
N SER A 338 29.48 0.85 -12.97
CA SER A 338 29.15 1.95 -13.88
C SER A 338 27.63 2.07 -14.06
N ARG A 339 27.16 3.20 -14.60
CA ARG A 339 25.74 3.35 -14.98
C ARG A 339 25.31 2.30 -16.01
N THR A 340 26.22 1.91 -16.91
CA THR A 340 25.97 0.86 -17.91
C THR A 340 25.76 -0.50 -17.26
N ASP A 341 26.55 -0.83 -16.23
CA ASP A 341 26.38 -2.06 -15.44
C ASP A 341 25.02 -2.07 -14.73
N GLY A 342 24.67 -0.96 -14.08
CA GLY A 342 23.37 -0.79 -13.43
C GLY A 342 22.20 -0.95 -14.39
N MET A 343 22.25 -0.33 -15.58
CA MET A 343 21.20 -0.48 -16.61
C MET A 343 21.08 -1.91 -17.12
N ARG A 344 22.21 -2.61 -17.30
CA ARG A 344 22.23 -4.00 -17.75
C ARG A 344 21.65 -4.95 -16.71
N CYS A 345 22.06 -4.83 -15.45
CA CYS A 345 21.51 -5.62 -14.35
C CYS A 345 20.03 -5.31 -14.12
N TYR A 346 19.60 -4.05 -14.29
CA TYR A 346 18.19 -3.68 -14.21
C TYR A 346 17.34 -4.38 -15.27
N LYS A 347 17.80 -4.42 -16.54
CA LYS A 347 17.12 -5.17 -17.61
C LYS A 347 16.99 -6.64 -17.25
N GLN A 348 18.09 -7.26 -16.81
CA GLN A 348 18.10 -8.67 -16.41
C GLN A 348 17.17 -8.92 -15.22
N PHE A 349 17.13 -8.01 -14.24
CA PHE A 349 16.22 -8.11 -13.11
C PHE A 349 14.76 -8.04 -13.56
N VAL A 350 14.39 -7.08 -14.40
CA VAL A 350 13.04 -7.00 -14.97
C VAL A 350 12.70 -8.26 -15.78
N SER A 351 13.61 -8.72 -16.64
CA SER A 351 13.42 -9.95 -17.41
C SER A 351 13.19 -11.16 -16.49
N ALA A 352 13.93 -11.26 -15.39
CA ALA A 352 13.80 -12.32 -14.40
C ALA A 352 12.45 -12.29 -13.67
N LEU A 353 11.94 -11.10 -13.34
CA LEU A 353 10.60 -10.98 -12.76
C LEU A 353 9.52 -11.47 -13.75
N LEU A 354 9.68 -11.16 -15.05
CA LEU A 354 8.77 -11.60 -16.11
C LEU A 354 8.82 -13.12 -16.37
N ASP A 355 9.91 -13.81 -16.00
CA ASP A 355 10.01 -15.27 -16.16
C ASP A 355 9.11 -16.06 -15.20
N VAL A 356 8.59 -15.43 -14.14
CA VAL A 356 7.80 -16.10 -13.09
C VAL A 356 6.41 -15.49 -12.87
N VAL A 357 5.91 -14.71 -13.82
CA VAL A 357 4.54 -14.17 -13.83
C VAL A 357 3.84 -14.52 -15.14
N ASP A 358 2.51 -14.59 -15.11
CA ASP A 358 1.74 -15.06 -16.25
C ASP A 358 1.71 -14.04 -17.39
N ASN A 359 1.73 -14.53 -18.64
CA ASN A 359 1.70 -13.68 -19.84
C ASN A 359 0.37 -13.73 -20.61
N ALA A 360 -0.75 -13.63 -19.90
CA ALA A 360 -2.07 -13.42 -20.49
C ALA A 360 -3.02 -12.82 -19.44
N ALA A 361 -3.94 -11.95 -19.87
CA ALA A 361 -4.98 -11.40 -19.00
C ALA A 361 -6.19 -12.33 -18.80
N GLY A 362 -6.17 -13.58 -19.34
CA GLY A 362 -7.33 -14.49 -19.39
C GLY A 362 -6.99 -15.99 -19.36
N ASP A 363 -7.99 -16.83 -19.66
CA ASP A 363 -8.04 -18.29 -19.43
C ASP A 363 -7.23 -19.18 -20.42
N THR A 364 -6.45 -18.59 -21.33
CA THR A 364 -5.54 -19.33 -22.23
C THR A 364 -4.19 -19.53 -21.56
N ASP A 365 -3.67 -20.76 -21.62
CA ASP A 365 -2.50 -21.29 -20.87
C ASP A 365 -1.48 -20.20 -20.47
N PRO A 366 -1.65 -19.60 -19.28
CA PRO A 366 -1.02 -18.32 -18.95
C PRO A 366 0.42 -18.50 -18.43
N ALA A 367 0.85 -19.74 -18.20
CA ALA A 367 2.11 -20.08 -17.55
C ALA A 367 3.32 -19.77 -18.44
N PRO A 368 4.41 -19.20 -17.88
CA PRO A 368 5.66 -19.03 -18.61
C PRO A 368 6.21 -20.34 -19.17
N GLU A 369 6.74 -20.30 -20.38
CA GLU A 369 7.32 -21.48 -21.04
C GLU A 369 8.44 -22.09 -20.18
N GLY A 370 8.35 -23.41 -19.93
CA GLY A 370 9.35 -24.13 -19.14
C GLY A 370 9.25 -23.93 -17.62
N VAL A 371 8.20 -23.26 -17.12
CA VAL A 371 8.00 -23.01 -15.68
C VAL A 371 6.83 -23.83 -15.13
N VAL A 372 7.09 -24.61 -14.09
CA VAL A 372 6.03 -25.31 -13.32
C VAL A 372 5.49 -24.36 -12.26
N CYS A 373 4.19 -24.09 -12.29
CA CYS A 373 3.51 -23.22 -11.34
C CYS A 373 2.78 -24.03 -10.27
N HIS A 374 3.09 -23.76 -8.99
CA HIS A 374 2.42 -24.37 -7.81
C HIS A 374 1.43 -23.42 -7.13
N ASP A 375 1.27 -22.20 -7.64
CA ASP A 375 0.34 -21.17 -7.21
C ASP A 375 -0.76 -20.93 -8.27
N GLY A 376 -1.70 -20.04 -7.95
CA GLY A 376 -2.77 -19.62 -8.87
C GLY A 376 -2.29 -18.67 -9.98
N ALA A 377 -3.24 -18.11 -10.73
CA ALA A 377 -2.96 -17.12 -11.76
C ALA A 377 -2.31 -15.86 -11.16
N ASP A 378 -1.28 -15.35 -11.83
CA ASP A 378 -0.51 -14.17 -11.45
C ASP A 378 -0.12 -13.33 -12.69
N PRO A 379 -1.09 -12.73 -13.39
CA PRO A 379 -0.82 -11.99 -14.63
C PRO A 379 -0.41 -10.55 -14.40
N TYR A 380 -0.58 -9.98 -13.21
CA TYR A 380 -0.38 -8.55 -12.97
C TYR A 380 0.96 -8.26 -12.25
N LEU A 381 1.89 -7.64 -12.97
CA LEU A 381 3.12 -7.09 -12.41
C LEU A 381 3.36 -5.69 -12.99
N VAL A 382 3.32 -4.67 -12.12
CA VAL A 382 3.59 -3.28 -12.51
C VAL A 382 4.71 -2.71 -11.66
N VAL A 383 5.70 -2.13 -12.32
CA VAL A 383 6.87 -1.53 -11.68
C VAL A 383 6.85 0.00 -11.81
N ALA A 384 7.63 0.66 -10.98
CA ALA A 384 7.86 2.10 -11.06
C ALA A 384 9.34 2.41 -10.86
N ALA A 385 9.74 3.64 -11.17
CA ALA A 385 11.06 4.13 -10.84
C ALA A 385 11.21 4.40 -9.34
N ASP A 386 12.44 4.26 -8.83
CA ASP A 386 12.85 4.65 -7.48
C ASP A 386 14.26 5.28 -7.53
N LYS A 387 14.87 5.49 -6.36
CA LYS A 387 16.26 5.93 -6.22
C LYS A 387 17.19 5.01 -7.05
N GLY A 388 18.01 5.64 -7.87
CA GLY A 388 18.96 4.97 -8.77
C GLY A 388 18.37 4.49 -10.09
N THR A 389 17.04 4.52 -10.27
CA THR A 389 16.34 4.04 -11.49
C THR A 389 15.38 5.08 -12.09
N ALA A 390 15.49 6.36 -11.67
CA ALA A 390 14.57 7.44 -12.05
C ALA A 390 14.26 7.55 -13.55
N THR A 391 15.23 7.23 -14.43
CA THR A 391 15.10 7.32 -15.89
C THR A 391 14.89 5.95 -16.56
N PHE A 392 14.56 4.90 -15.80
CA PHE A 392 14.54 3.51 -16.30
C PHE A 392 13.13 2.98 -16.61
N SER A 393 12.06 3.74 -16.41
CA SER A 393 10.70 3.28 -16.74
C SER A 393 10.55 2.89 -18.22
N ASP A 394 11.11 3.67 -19.15
CA ASP A 394 11.10 3.32 -20.58
C ASP A 394 11.91 2.05 -20.87
N LEU A 395 12.96 1.80 -20.06
CA LEU A 395 13.76 0.59 -20.17
C LEU A 395 12.97 -0.66 -19.76
N ALA A 396 12.22 -0.56 -18.67
CA ALA A 396 11.32 -1.62 -18.21
C ALA A 396 10.21 -1.90 -19.23
N ASN A 397 9.57 -0.85 -19.77
CA ASN A 397 8.56 -0.98 -20.82
C ASN A 397 9.13 -1.61 -22.09
N ALA A 398 10.35 -1.24 -22.51
CA ALA A 398 11.01 -1.86 -23.64
C ALA A 398 11.26 -3.36 -23.43
N VAL A 399 11.67 -3.77 -22.22
CA VAL A 399 11.82 -5.21 -21.88
C VAL A 399 10.47 -5.91 -21.92
N ALA A 400 9.41 -5.33 -21.34
CA ALA A 400 8.07 -5.91 -21.38
C ALA A 400 7.55 -6.12 -22.81
N LEU A 401 7.75 -5.12 -23.69
CA LEU A 401 7.37 -5.20 -25.11
C LEU A 401 8.17 -6.27 -25.87
N ASP A 402 9.49 -6.33 -25.68
CA ASP A 402 10.37 -7.33 -26.32
C ASP A 402 9.98 -8.77 -25.93
N ARG A 403 9.55 -8.95 -24.68
CA ARG A 403 9.06 -10.24 -24.17
C ARG A 403 7.59 -10.53 -24.52
N GLY A 404 6.90 -9.62 -25.22
CA GLY A 404 5.48 -9.77 -25.54
C GLY A 404 4.58 -9.80 -24.32
N TYR A 405 4.97 -9.13 -23.23
CA TYR A 405 4.18 -9.08 -22.00
C TYR A 405 2.88 -8.30 -22.22
N TRP A 406 1.74 -8.86 -21.81
CA TRP A 406 0.41 -8.34 -22.18
C TRP A 406 0.13 -6.90 -21.73
N LEU A 407 0.77 -6.42 -20.65
CA LEU A 407 0.65 -5.03 -20.20
C LEU A 407 1.38 -4.04 -21.13
N GLY A 408 2.28 -4.51 -21.98
CA GLY A 408 3.07 -3.66 -22.89
C GLY A 408 3.74 -2.51 -22.15
N ASP A 409 3.48 -1.27 -22.59
CA ASP A 409 4.02 -0.05 -21.99
C ASP A 409 3.21 0.50 -20.79
N ALA A 410 2.24 -0.27 -20.30
CA ALA A 410 1.62 -0.11 -18.98
C ALA A 410 2.43 -0.80 -17.87
N PHE A 411 3.42 -1.64 -18.22
CA PHE A 411 4.24 -2.38 -17.26
C PHE A 411 4.98 -1.46 -16.27
N ALA A 412 5.50 -0.33 -16.75
CA ALA A 412 6.17 0.67 -15.94
C ALA A 412 5.51 2.05 -16.09
N SER A 413 5.06 2.61 -14.96
CA SER A 413 4.50 3.96 -14.89
C SER A 413 5.58 5.05 -14.94
N GLY A 414 5.21 6.25 -15.43
CA GLY A 414 6.10 7.42 -15.44
C GLY A 414 7.19 7.41 -16.52
N GLY A 415 6.98 6.65 -17.60
CA GLY A 415 7.81 6.71 -18.81
C GLY A 415 7.43 7.86 -19.74
N SER A 416 8.11 7.97 -20.89
CA SER A 416 7.92 9.06 -21.86
C SER A 416 6.53 9.12 -22.50
N ALA A 417 5.77 8.02 -22.44
CA ALA A 417 4.40 7.89 -22.93
C ALA A 417 3.33 8.02 -21.82
N GLY A 418 3.72 8.42 -20.61
CA GLY A 418 2.86 8.60 -19.43
C GLY A 418 2.55 10.06 -19.11
N TYR A 419 1.98 10.31 -17.94
CA TYR A 419 1.79 11.68 -17.44
C TYR A 419 3.09 12.22 -16.85
N ASP A 420 3.52 13.39 -17.30
CA ASP A 420 4.66 14.09 -16.70
C ASP A 420 4.21 14.73 -15.37
N HIS A 421 4.56 14.07 -14.26
CA HIS A 421 4.21 14.53 -12.91
C HIS A 421 4.80 15.90 -12.56
N LYS A 422 5.96 16.27 -13.12
CA LYS A 422 6.59 17.56 -12.87
C LYS A 422 5.87 18.66 -13.65
N ALA A 423 5.55 18.41 -14.92
CA ALA A 423 4.79 19.36 -15.74
C ALA A 423 3.36 19.54 -15.23
N MET A 424 2.71 18.45 -14.79
CA MET A 424 1.39 18.46 -14.19
C MET A 424 1.38 19.03 -12.75
N GLY A 425 2.54 19.00 -12.08
CA GLY A 425 2.73 19.40 -10.68
C GLY A 425 1.88 18.59 -9.70
N ILE A 426 1.45 17.39 -10.06
CA ILE A 426 0.33 16.70 -9.39
C ILE A 426 0.62 16.34 -7.93
N THR A 427 1.85 15.93 -7.61
CA THR A 427 2.25 15.64 -6.23
C THR A 427 2.25 16.89 -5.36
N ALA A 428 2.76 18.02 -5.88
CA ALA A 428 2.74 19.30 -5.17
C ALA A 428 1.30 19.82 -5.01
N ARG A 429 0.46 19.70 -6.05
CA ARG A 429 -0.96 20.05 -5.99
C ARG A 429 -1.70 19.23 -4.94
N GLY A 430 -1.42 17.92 -4.85
CA GLY A 430 -1.95 17.05 -3.79
C GLY A 430 -1.51 17.47 -2.40
N ALA A 431 -0.21 17.73 -2.20
CA ALA A 431 0.31 18.20 -0.90
C ALA A 431 -0.36 19.52 -0.48
N TRP A 432 -0.64 20.40 -1.44
CA TRP A 432 -1.37 21.65 -1.20
C TRP A 432 -2.85 21.47 -0.93
N VAL A 433 -3.51 20.38 -1.33
CA VAL A 433 -4.87 20.08 -0.87
C VAL A 433 -4.86 19.87 0.65
N SER A 434 -3.90 19.11 1.20
CA SER A 434 -3.73 19.02 2.65
C SER A 434 -3.37 20.37 3.28
N GLY A 435 -2.41 21.09 2.68
CA GLY A 435 -1.98 22.39 3.16
C GLY A 435 -3.11 23.42 3.24
N ASP A 436 -3.96 23.47 2.21
CA ASP A 436 -5.15 24.32 2.17
C ASP A 436 -6.11 23.96 3.30
N CYS A 437 -6.41 22.66 3.49
CA CYS A 437 -7.27 22.21 4.59
C CYS A 437 -6.72 22.60 5.97
N HIS A 438 -5.41 22.47 6.18
CA HIS A 438 -4.79 22.84 7.45
C HIS A 438 -4.77 24.34 7.71
N LEU A 439 -4.47 25.15 6.69
CA LEU A 439 -4.46 26.62 6.79
C LEU A 439 -5.89 27.17 6.97
N GLU A 440 -6.89 26.57 6.33
CA GLU A 440 -8.30 26.94 6.49
C GLU A 440 -8.77 26.73 7.94
N GLU A 441 -8.35 25.64 8.61
CA GLU A 441 -8.63 25.41 10.04
C GLU A 441 -8.01 26.49 10.96
N LEU A 442 -7.00 27.20 10.46
CA LEU A 442 -6.31 28.30 11.14
C LEU A 442 -6.85 29.69 10.75
N GLY A 443 -7.88 29.74 9.90
CA GLY A 443 -8.47 30.97 9.38
C GLY A 443 -7.64 31.67 8.30
N ILE A 444 -6.71 30.96 7.66
CA ILE A 444 -5.88 31.48 6.56
C ILE A 444 -6.42 30.93 5.23
N ASP A 445 -6.93 31.79 4.37
CA ASP A 445 -7.28 31.45 2.99
C ASP A 445 -6.01 31.49 2.14
N SER A 446 -5.36 30.35 1.92
CA SER A 446 -4.09 30.25 1.18
C SER A 446 -4.17 30.81 -0.25
N ALA A 447 -5.35 30.93 -0.84
CA ALA A 447 -5.54 31.47 -2.17
C ALA A 447 -5.51 33.02 -2.20
N ARG A 448 -5.73 33.68 -1.06
CA ARG A 448 -5.89 35.14 -0.96
C ARG A 448 -4.94 35.80 0.04
N ASP A 449 -4.73 35.16 1.17
CA ASP A 449 -3.96 35.71 2.29
C ASP A 449 -2.47 35.49 2.11
N GLU A 450 -1.68 36.32 2.77
CA GLU A 450 -0.23 36.16 2.86
C GLU A 450 0.16 35.42 4.15
N PHE A 451 1.11 34.49 4.04
CA PHE A 451 1.53 33.66 5.16
C PHE A 451 3.00 33.26 5.01
N ARG A 452 3.68 33.04 6.14
CA ARG A 452 5.12 32.77 6.20
C ARG A 452 5.42 31.28 6.07
N VAL A 453 6.42 30.97 5.26
CA VAL A 453 6.80 29.60 4.92
C VAL A 453 8.30 29.38 5.13
N VAL A 454 8.68 28.23 5.67
CA VAL A 454 10.03 27.66 5.51
C VAL A 454 9.97 26.36 4.74
N GLY A 455 11.06 26.02 4.05
CA GLY A 455 11.08 24.96 3.05
C GLY A 455 12.25 24.00 3.15
N ILE A 456 12.01 22.73 2.81
CA ILE A 456 13.05 21.72 2.59
C ILE A 456 13.03 21.37 1.10
N GLY A 457 14.05 21.79 0.36
CA GLY A 457 14.17 21.62 -1.09
C GLY A 457 14.70 22.85 -1.81
N ASP A 458 14.64 22.81 -3.15
CA ASP A 458 15.03 23.90 -4.04
C ASP A 458 14.09 24.02 -5.24
N MET A 459 14.16 25.16 -5.96
CA MET A 459 13.27 25.45 -7.09
C MET A 459 13.46 24.54 -8.31
N SER A 460 14.52 23.74 -8.42
CA SER A 460 14.67 22.74 -9.49
C SER A 460 13.88 21.46 -9.22
N GLY A 461 13.54 21.22 -7.94
CA GLY A 461 12.75 20.08 -7.48
C GLY A 461 11.32 20.08 -8.03
N ASP A 462 10.80 18.90 -8.33
CA ASP A 462 9.45 18.68 -8.83
C ASP A 462 8.37 19.05 -7.80
N VAL A 463 8.51 18.58 -6.55
CA VAL A 463 7.54 18.86 -5.49
C VAL A 463 7.75 20.25 -4.90
N PHE A 464 9.00 20.58 -4.53
CA PHE A 464 9.30 21.87 -3.92
C PHE A 464 9.06 23.04 -4.87
N GLY A 465 9.58 22.96 -6.10
CA GLY A 465 9.46 24.02 -7.09
C GLY A 465 8.01 24.33 -7.46
N ASN A 466 7.22 23.31 -7.83
CA ASN A 466 5.78 23.47 -8.06
C ASN A 466 5.07 23.97 -6.80
N GLY A 467 5.37 23.37 -5.63
CA GLY A 467 4.77 23.72 -4.35
C GLY A 467 4.93 25.21 -4.02
N MET A 468 6.12 25.76 -4.22
CA MET A 468 6.39 27.16 -3.92
C MET A 468 5.77 28.16 -4.92
N LEU A 469 5.23 27.69 -6.04
CA LEU A 469 4.58 28.54 -7.06
C LEU A 469 3.05 28.46 -7.04
N LEU A 470 2.46 27.48 -6.36
CA LEU A 470 1.02 27.21 -6.38
C LEU A 470 0.16 28.24 -5.64
N ARG A 471 0.71 29.00 -4.70
CA ARG A 471 -0.01 30.04 -3.94
C ARG A 471 0.72 31.37 -4.05
N ARG A 472 -0.04 32.44 -4.34
CA ARG A 472 0.52 33.79 -4.54
C ARG A 472 0.99 34.44 -3.24
N GLY A 473 0.31 34.16 -2.13
CA GLY A 473 0.59 34.75 -0.82
C GLY A 473 1.80 34.17 -0.06
N ILE A 474 2.57 33.25 -0.65
CA ILE A 474 3.72 32.61 0.02
C ILE A 474 4.83 33.64 0.26
N ARG A 475 5.14 33.87 1.54
CA ARG A 475 6.33 34.58 2.03
C ARG A 475 7.40 33.54 2.42
N LEU A 476 8.24 33.09 1.48
CA LEU A 476 9.28 32.08 1.73
C LEU A 476 10.47 32.68 2.50
N VAL A 477 10.49 32.48 3.81
CA VAL A 477 11.47 33.09 4.72
C VAL A 477 12.83 32.38 4.68
N ALA A 478 12.82 31.06 4.54
CA ALA A 478 14.04 30.29 4.43
C ALA A 478 13.79 28.95 3.73
N ALA A 479 14.81 28.42 3.06
CA ALA A 479 14.80 27.08 2.50
C ALA A 479 16.22 26.49 2.46
N PHE A 480 16.33 25.17 2.41
CA PHE A 480 17.63 24.51 2.24
C PHE A 480 17.52 23.22 1.43
N ASP A 481 18.58 22.88 0.70
CA ASP A 481 18.73 21.60 0.00
C ASP A 481 20.02 20.89 0.44
N HIS A 482 20.51 19.94 -0.35
CA HIS A 482 21.79 19.26 -0.09
C HIS A 482 23.03 20.14 -0.36
N ARG A 483 22.86 21.33 -0.95
CA ARG A 483 23.95 22.18 -1.44
C ARG A 483 24.02 23.53 -0.71
N HIS A 484 22.87 24.16 -0.48
CA HIS A 484 22.76 25.55 -0.06
C HIS A 484 21.69 25.75 1.01
N ILE A 485 21.81 26.87 1.73
CA ILE A 485 20.82 27.43 2.64
C ILE A 485 20.46 28.82 2.12
N PHE A 486 19.19 29.04 1.83
CA PHE A 486 18.58 30.30 1.41
C PHE A 486 17.83 30.91 2.59
N VAL A 487 18.04 32.21 2.86
CA VAL A 487 17.27 32.97 3.86
C VAL A 487 16.92 34.34 3.29
N ASP A 488 15.62 34.65 3.29
CA ASP A 488 15.07 35.96 2.97
C ASP A 488 14.18 36.40 4.16
N PRO A 489 14.69 37.24 5.09
CA PRO A 489 13.97 37.56 6.33
C PRO A 489 12.57 38.17 6.17
N ASP A 490 12.36 38.95 5.09
CA ASP A 490 11.12 39.67 4.80
C ASP A 490 10.84 39.72 3.28
N PRO A 491 10.49 38.58 2.66
CA PRO A 491 10.42 38.44 1.21
C PRO A 491 9.24 39.22 0.64
N ALA A 492 9.48 40.10 -0.34
CA ALA A 492 8.42 40.80 -1.09
C ALA A 492 7.64 39.82 -1.99
N ALA A 493 6.31 39.90 -2.04
CA ALA A 493 5.48 38.74 -2.42
C ALA A 493 5.62 38.49 -3.90
N GLU A 494 5.26 39.50 -4.69
CA GLU A 494 5.30 39.40 -6.14
C GLU A 494 6.74 39.37 -6.70
N PRO A 495 7.69 40.22 -6.26
CA PRO A 495 9.08 40.14 -6.74
C PRO A 495 9.75 38.79 -6.42
N ALA A 496 9.65 38.30 -5.18
CA ALA A 496 10.27 37.04 -4.79
C ALA A 496 9.58 35.83 -5.44
N ARG A 497 8.28 35.92 -5.73
CA ARG A 497 7.54 34.89 -6.49
C ARG A 497 8.01 34.85 -7.94
N ARG A 498 8.13 36.00 -8.63
CA ARG A 498 8.65 36.06 -10.01
C ARG A 498 10.07 35.53 -10.11
N GLU A 499 10.91 35.80 -9.12
CA GLU A 499 12.26 35.27 -9.10
C GLU A 499 12.28 33.74 -8.90
N ARG A 500 11.42 33.20 -8.05
CA ARG A 500 11.20 31.75 -7.94
C ARG A 500 10.69 31.14 -9.25
N GLU A 501 9.78 31.80 -9.97
CA GLU A 501 9.32 31.36 -11.29
C GLU A 501 10.47 31.31 -12.31
N ARG A 502 11.31 32.35 -12.34
CA ARG A 502 12.50 32.40 -13.19
C ARG A 502 13.43 31.23 -12.90
N LEU A 503 13.73 30.96 -11.62
CA LEU A 503 14.57 29.84 -11.20
C LEU A 503 14.00 28.47 -11.56
N PHE A 504 12.68 28.29 -11.43
CA PHE A 504 11.99 27.05 -11.79
C PHE A 504 12.05 26.78 -13.31
N ALA A 505 12.01 27.84 -14.13
CA ALA A 505 12.06 27.73 -15.59
C ALA A 505 13.47 27.46 -16.16
N LEU A 506 14.53 27.57 -15.36
CA LEU A 506 15.88 27.27 -15.81
C LEU A 506 16.08 25.76 -16.05
N PRO A 507 16.83 25.35 -17.08
CA PRO A 507 17.13 23.93 -17.34
C PRO A 507 17.83 23.23 -16.16
N ARG A 508 18.67 23.98 -15.43
CA ARG A 508 19.28 23.59 -14.16
C ARG A 508 19.34 24.84 -13.29
N SER A 509 18.94 24.72 -12.03
CA SER A 509 19.01 25.80 -11.05
C SER A 509 19.35 25.29 -9.66
N THR A 510 19.84 26.22 -8.85
CA THR A 510 20.18 26.08 -7.44
C THR A 510 19.78 27.36 -6.71
N TRP A 511 19.78 27.36 -5.38
CA TRP A 511 19.61 28.60 -4.62
C TRP A 511 20.68 29.65 -4.92
N ALA A 512 21.89 29.26 -5.34
CA ALA A 512 22.95 30.21 -5.71
C ALA A 512 22.64 31.01 -6.98
N ASP A 513 21.67 30.57 -7.79
CA ASP A 513 21.23 31.29 -8.97
C ASP A 513 20.19 32.39 -8.64
N TYR A 514 19.72 32.48 -7.39
CA TYR A 514 18.73 33.45 -6.94
C TYR A 514 19.29 34.88 -7.00
N ASP A 515 18.54 35.81 -7.58
CA ASP A 515 18.95 37.20 -7.69
C ASP A 515 19.05 37.86 -6.30
N HIS A 516 20.28 38.12 -5.86
CA HIS A 516 20.59 38.75 -4.59
C HIS A 516 19.97 40.14 -4.44
N ALA A 517 19.64 40.84 -5.52
CA ALA A 517 18.98 42.15 -5.47
C ALA A 517 17.52 42.06 -5.00
N VAL A 518 16.89 40.88 -5.09
CA VAL A 518 15.51 40.62 -4.67
C VAL A 518 15.42 40.20 -3.21
N ILE A 519 16.50 39.67 -2.63
CA ILE A 519 16.56 39.23 -1.23
C ILE A 519 16.49 40.44 -0.29
N SER A 520 15.63 40.37 0.73
CA SER A 520 15.52 41.44 1.72
C SER A 520 16.80 41.65 2.54
N THR A 521 16.90 42.82 3.15
CA THR A 521 18.11 43.21 3.91
C THR A 521 18.42 42.20 5.02
N GLY A 522 19.66 41.72 5.05
CA GLY A 522 20.14 40.77 6.05
C GLY A 522 19.91 39.30 5.68
N GLY A 523 19.31 39.01 4.52
CA GLY A 523 19.23 37.67 3.93
C GLY A 523 20.44 37.31 3.04
N GLY A 524 20.42 36.10 2.50
CA GLY A 524 21.45 35.61 1.60
C GLY A 524 21.34 34.12 1.27
N VAL A 525 22.31 33.64 0.49
CA VAL A 525 22.47 32.23 0.11
C VAL A 525 23.88 31.78 0.47
N TRP A 526 24.00 30.65 1.17
CA TRP A 526 25.28 30.11 1.60
C TRP A 526 25.41 28.62 1.25
N PRO A 527 26.60 28.13 0.87
CA PRO A 527 26.82 26.71 0.67
C PRO A 527 26.84 25.96 2.01
N ARG A 528 26.32 24.73 2.05
CA ARG A 528 26.34 23.87 3.24
C ARG A 528 27.76 23.48 3.68
N THR A 529 28.74 23.64 2.80
CA THR A 529 30.17 23.43 3.09
C THR A 529 30.83 24.63 3.78
N ALA A 530 30.12 25.75 3.96
CA ALA A 530 30.63 26.90 4.69
C ALA A 530 30.98 26.52 6.14
N LYS A 531 32.07 27.07 6.67
CA LYS A 531 32.45 26.85 8.08
C LYS A 531 31.56 27.62 9.05
N THR A 532 31.13 28.81 8.66
CA THR A 532 30.29 29.70 9.47
C THR A 532 29.46 30.59 8.55
N ILE A 533 28.26 30.95 9.00
CA ILE A 533 27.31 31.85 8.35
C ILE A 533 27.04 33.02 9.30
N PRO A 534 27.24 34.28 8.85
CA PRO A 534 26.93 35.45 9.68
C PRO A 534 25.43 35.57 9.91
N VAL A 535 25.04 35.88 11.16
CA VAL A 535 23.64 36.00 11.57
C VAL A 535 23.28 37.47 11.71
N SER A 536 22.44 37.98 10.80
CA SER A 536 21.93 39.35 10.85
C SER A 536 20.81 39.51 11.90
N ALA A 537 20.54 40.75 12.33
CA ALA A 537 19.42 41.05 13.23
C ALA A 537 18.04 40.72 12.58
N GLN A 538 17.96 40.80 11.26
CA GLN A 538 16.77 40.45 10.49
C GLN A 538 16.56 38.94 10.49
N MET A 539 17.61 38.14 10.28
CA MET A 539 17.55 36.68 10.40
C MET A 539 17.12 36.25 11.81
N ARG A 540 17.63 36.91 12.86
CA ARG A 540 17.26 36.62 14.25
C ARG A 540 15.76 36.69 14.49
N ARG A 541 15.15 37.80 14.07
CA ARG A 541 13.71 38.02 14.21
C ARG A 541 12.89 37.09 13.32
N ALA A 542 13.34 36.83 12.09
CA ALA A 542 12.61 36.01 11.14
C ALA A 542 12.59 34.52 11.51
N LEU A 543 13.69 34.00 12.06
CA LEU A 543 13.83 32.58 12.45
C LEU A 543 13.63 32.33 13.95
N GLY A 544 13.43 33.38 14.75
CA GLY A 544 13.25 33.26 16.21
C GLY A 544 14.50 32.70 16.89
N MET A 545 15.66 33.29 16.59
CA MET A 545 17.00 32.88 17.06
C MET A 545 17.69 34.03 17.82
N ASP A 546 16.95 34.68 18.72
CA ASP A 546 17.39 35.90 19.43
C ASP A 546 18.73 35.70 20.17
N ASP A 547 18.94 34.53 20.76
CA ASP A 547 20.14 34.19 21.55
C ASP A 547 21.32 33.63 20.73
N ALA A 548 21.19 33.50 19.41
CA ALA A 548 22.26 32.89 18.59
C ALA A 548 23.56 33.73 18.63
N PRO A 549 24.75 33.14 18.42
CA PRO A 549 25.97 33.93 18.25
C PRO A 549 25.97 34.70 16.91
N ALA A 550 26.90 35.64 16.73
CA ALA A 550 27.01 36.45 15.51
C ALA A 550 27.34 35.62 14.24
N GLY A 551 27.86 34.41 14.41
CA GLY A 551 28.04 33.44 13.34
C GLY A 551 27.79 32.03 13.84
N ILE A 552 27.10 31.21 13.05
CA ILE A 552 26.74 29.82 13.36
C ILE A 552 27.17 28.89 12.23
N THR A 553 27.21 27.60 12.49
CA THR A 553 27.43 26.58 11.46
C THR A 553 26.20 26.42 10.56
N PRO A 554 26.35 25.90 9.32
CA PRO A 554 25.21 25.57 8.46
C PRO A 554 24.19 24.62 9.12
N ASN A 555 24.66 23.65 9.90
CA ASN A 555 23.78 22.70 10.56
C ASN A 555 22.93 23.35 11.66
N GLU A 556 23.53 24.24 12.47
CA GLU A 556 22.79 25.02 13.47
C GLU A 556 21.76 25.95 12.80
N LEU A 557 22.11 26.56 11.66
CA LEU A 557 21.14 27.39 10.92
C LEU A 557 19.96 26.58 10.40
N ILE A 558 20.20 25.37 9.86
CA ILE A 558 19.13 24.47 9.43
C ILE A 558 18.23 24.10 10.61
N ALA A 559 18.79 23.77 11.78
CA ALA A 559 18.01 23.50 12.99
C ALA A 559 17.12 24.71 13.38
N HIS A 560 17.66 25.94 13.31
CA HIS A 560 16.87 27.16 13.54
C HIS A 560 15.77 27.37 12.49
N ILE A 561 16.02 27.04 11.22
CA ILE A 561 15.01 27.10 10.16
C ILE A 561 13.86 26.13 10.44
N LEU A 562 14.16 24.89 10.85
CA LEU A 562 13.15 23.89 11.22
C LEU A 562 12.30 24.32 12.43
N CYS A 563 12.88 25.11 13.34
CA CYS A 563 12.20 25.67 14.52
C CYS A 563 11.63 27.09 14.29
N ALA A 564 11.62 27.60 13.06
CA ALA A 564 11.20 28.98 12.80
C ALA A 564 9.71 29.22 13.16
N PRO A 565 9.35 30.39 13.71
CA PRO A 565 7.96 30.74 14.04
C PRO A 565 7.21 31.20 12.78
N VAL A 566 6.79 30.24 11.96
CA VAL A 566 6.10 30.48 10.68
C VAL A 566 4.73 29.80 10.62
N ASP A 567 3.92 30.14 9.62
CA ASP A 567 2.61 29.49 9.44
C ASP A 567 2.76 28.07 8.92
N LEU A 568 3.71 27.83 8.00
CA LEU A 568 3.86 26.55 7.32
C LEU A 568 5.33 26.14 7.13
N LEU A 569 5.64 24.87 7.43
CA LEU A 569 6.85 24.19 6.99
C LEU A 569 6.50 23.24 5.84
N PHE A 570 7.07 23.48 4.67
CA PHE A 570 6.85 22.66 3.47
C PHE A 570 8.05 21.74 3.23
N ASN A 571 7.86 20.44 3.39
CA ASN A 571 8.87 19.46 3.02
C ASN A 571 8.67 19.01 1.56
N GLY A 572 9.51 19.47 0.65
CA GLY A 572 9.59 18.97 -0.73
C GLY A 572 10.82 18.09 -0.99
N GLY A 573 11.55 17.71 0.06
CA GLY A 573 12.77 16.91 0.00
C GLY A 573 12.60 15.49 0.57
N ILE A 574 13.71 14.76 0.70
CA ILE A 574 13.74 13.42 1.28
C ILE A 574 14.60 13.47 2.54
N GLY A 575 14.18 12.76 3.59
CA GLY A 575 14.92 12.60 4.84
C GLY A 575 14.11 13.04 6.05
N THR A 576 14.52 12.57 7.24
CA THR A 576 13.81 12.82 8.50
C THR A 576 14.53 13.89 9.32
N TYR A 577 13.90 15.06 9.38
CA TYR A 577 14.43 16.29 9.98
C TYR A 577 13.83 16.58 11.36
N ILE A 578 12.66 16.01 11.67
CA ILE A 578 11.95 16.21 12.93
C ILE A 578 11.65 14.84 13.54
N LYS A 579 11.94 14.65 14.84
CA LYS A 579 11.64 13.44 15.60
C LYS A 579 10.87 13.75 16.89
N ALA A 580 10.35 12.74 17.59
CA ALA A 580 9.87 12.95 18.94
C ALA A 580 11.03 13.21 19.91
N ALA A 581 10.76 13.95 20.99
CA ALA A 581 11.75 14.28 22.02
C ALA A 581 12.31 13.05 22.75
N ASP A 582 11.57 11.95 22.76
CA ASP A 582 11.94 10.68 23.40
C ASP A 582 12.63 9.67 22.45
N GLU A 583 12.81 10.02 21.18
CA GLU A 583 13.62 9.26 20.22
C GLU A 583 15.09 9.74 20.28
N GLN A 584 16.07 8.84 20.14
CA GLN A 584 17.45 9.28 19.87
C GLN A 584 17.64 9.53 18.38
N HIS A 585 18.53 10.46 18.00
CA HIS A 585 18.78 10.72 16.57
C HIS A 585 19.21 9.46 15.82
N ALA A 586 20.05 8.62 16.45
CA ALA A 586 20.55 7.38 15.86
C ALA A 586 19.46 6.33 15.60
N ASP A 587 18.34 6.38 16.32
CA ASP A 587 17.26 5.39 16.23
C ASP A 587 16.31 5.65 15.04
N VAL A 588 16.34 6.87 14.48
CA VAL A 588 15.47 7.30 13.35
C VAL A 588 15.88 6.65 12.02
N GLY A 589 17.12 6.17 11.90
CA GLY A 589 17.60 5.46 10.70
C GLY A 589 18.07 6.35 9.53
N ASP A 590 18.10 7.67 9.69
CA ASP A 590 18.59 8.64 8.70
C ASP A 590 19.84 9.38 9.19
N LYS A 591 20.99 8.70 9.14
CA LYS A 591 22.27 9.20 9.67
C LYS A 591 22.73 10.50 9.00
N VAL A 592 22.34 10.76 7.75
CA VAL A 592 22.75 11.95 7.00
C VAL A 592 22.21 13.22 7.64
N ASN A 593 21.02 13.15 8.23
CA ASN A 593 20.35 14.29 8.82
C ASN A 593 20.45 14.35 10.36
N ASP A 594 21.22 13.46 11.00
CA ASP A 594 21.42 13.46 12.47
C ASP A 594 21.88 14.83 12.97
N GLY A 595 22.83 15.46 12.27
CA GLY A 595 23.42 16.74 12.69
C GLY A 595 22.51 17.97 12.52
N VAL A 596 21.34 17.83 11.90
CA VAL A 596 20.37 18.93 11.70
C VAL A 596 19.00 18.64 12.31
N ARG A 597 18.77 17.42 12.79
CA ARG A 597 17.46 16.96 13.26
C ARG A 597 17.06 17.65 14.56
N VAL A 598 15.80 18.04 14.65
CA VAL A 598 15.22 18.70 15.83
C VAL A 598 14.09 17.87 16.45
N ASP A 599 13.73 18.20 17.69
CA ASP A 599 12.57 17.61 18.35
C ASP A 599 11.28 18.32 17.88
N ALA A 600 10.20 17.56 17.69
CA ALA A 600 8.89 18.07 17.30
C ALA A 600 8.34 19.08 18.30
N ARG A 601 8.73 18.96 19.57
CA ARG A 601 8.41 19.89 20.66
C ARG A 601 9.00 21.29 20.45
N ASP A 602 10.06 21.43 19.67
CA ASP A 602 10.75 22.70 19.42
C ASP A 602 10.34 23.34 18.09
N VAL A 603 9.55 22.61 17.27
CA VAL A 603 9.01 23.13 16.02
C VAL A 603 7.87 24.11 16.32
N ARG A 604 7.99 25.33 15.79
CA ARG A 604 7.03 26.43 15.99
C ARG A 604 6.19 26.74 14.75
N ALA A 605 6.40 26.00 13.66
CA ALA A 605 5.49 26.05 12.53
C ALA A 605 4.08 25.62 12.98
N ARG A 606 3.03 26.26 12.47
CA ARG A 606 1.63 25.88 12.80
C ARG A 606 1.15 24.69 11.97
N VAL A 607 1.62 24.62 10.72
CA VAL A 607 1.32 23.56 9.75
C VAL A 607 2.61 22.91 9.26
N ILE A 608 2.62 21.59 9.12
CA ILE A 608 3.63 20.85 8.36
C ILE A 608 2.94 20.14 7.21
N VAL A 609 3.47 20.32 5.99
CA VAL A 609 3.01 19.61 4.79
C VAL A 609 4.17 18.76 4.25
N GLU A 610 3.96 17.45 4.18
CA GLU A 610 4.97 16.49 3.70
C GLU A 610 4.75 16.12 2.24
N GLY A 611 5.14 17.02 1.32
CA GLY A 611 5.14 16.71 -0.12
C GLY A 611 6.20 15.68 -0.52
N GLY A 612 7.34 15.66 0.19
CA GLY A 612 8.35 14.62 0.11
C GLY A 612 8.12 13.49 1.12
N ASN A 613 8.96 12.46 1.11
CA ASN A 613 8.81 11.31 2.01
C ASN A 613 9.58 11.49 3.32
N LEU A 614 8.95 11.09 4.44
CA LEU A 614 9.54 10.94 5.78
C LEU A 614 10.19 12.20 6.37
N GLY A 615 9.63 13.39 6.14
CA GLY A 615 10.12 14.65 6.73
C GLY A 615 10.12 14.65 8.26
N VAL A 616 9.12 14.01 8.85
CA VAL A 616 8.91 13.86 10.29
C VAL A 616 8.83 12.37 10.65
N SER A 617 9.48 11.96 11.73
CA SER A 617 9.34 10.58 12.23
C SER A 617 7.88 10.31 12.64
N PRO A 618 7.39 9.05 12.60
CA PRO A 618 6.02 8.75 12.99
C PRO A 618 5.66 9.25 14.41
N ARG A 619 6.56 9.10 15.38
CA ARG A 619 6.35 9.62 16.74
C ARG A 619 6.42 11.14 16.80
N GLY A 620 7.32 11.75 16.04
CA GLY A 620 7.42 13.21 15.90
C GLY A 620 6.12 13.82 15.37
N ARG A 621 5.44 13.14 14.44
CA ARG A 621 4.13 13.59 13.94
C ARG A 621 3.07 13.60 15.05
N ILE A 622 3.06 12.58 15.89
CA ILE A 622 2.13 12.46 17.02
C ILE A 622 2.43 13.56 18.05
N GLU A 623 3.69 13.78 18.42
CA GLU A 623 4.07 14.84 19.38
C GLU A 623 3.71 16.23 18.86
N PHE A 624 4.01 16.54 17.59
CA PHE A 624 3.65 17.81 16.98
C PHE A 624 2.11 18.02 16.95
N ALA A 625 1.35 16.99 16.59
CA ALA A 625 -0.11 17.04 16.59
C ALA A 625 -0.71 17.23 18.00
N ARG A 626 -0.16 16.56 19.03
CA ARG A 626 -0.60 16.70 20.42
C ARG A 626 -0.40 18.12 20.96
N ARG A 627 0.56 18.86 20.40
CA ARG A 627 0.83 20.26 20.74
C ARG A 627 -0.01 21.28 19.95
N GLY A 628 -0.96 20.81 19.15
CA GLY A 628 -1.83 21.65 18.33
C GLY A 628 -1.31 21.96 16.93
N GLY A 629 -0.21 21.34 16.51
CA GLY A 629 0.28 21.42 15.14
C GLY A 629 -0.63 20.66 14.15
N HIS A 630 -0.78 21.19 12.94
CA HIS A 630 -1.59 20.56 11.89
C HIS A 630 -0.70 19.84 10.87
N LEU A 631 -0.90 18.54 10.72
CA LEU A 631 -0.25 17.71 9.70
C LEU A 631 -1.01 16.40 9.49
N ASN A 632 -0.79 15.79 8.33
CA ASN A 632 -1.09 14.38 8.09
C ASN A 632 0.18 13.53 8.16
N THR A 633 0.10 12.29 7.70
CA THR A 633 1.27 11.54 7.24
C THR A 633 1.59 11.91 5.80
N ASP A 634 2.86 11.79 5.42
CA ASP A 634 3.33 11.89 4.03
C ASP A 634 2.52 11.03 3.04
N ALA A 635 2.10 9.83 3.47
CA ALA A 635 1.26 8.93 2.70
C ALA A 635 -0.10 9.53 2.27
N ILE A 636 -0.59 10.59 2.94
CA ILE A 636 -1.79 11.35 2.55
C ILE A 636 -1.41 12.57 1.72
N ASP A 637 -0.42 13.35 2.17
CA ASP A 637 -0.05 14.62 1.54
C ASP A 637 0.50 14.40 0.12
N ASN A 638 1.37 13.41 -0.08
CA ASN A 638 2.00 13.14 -1.37
C ASN A 638 1.34 11.98 -2.15
N ALA A 639 0.12 11.57 -1.74
CA ALA A 639 -0.63 10.48 -2.35
C ALA A 639 -0.96 10.72 -3.84
N ALA A 640 -1.19 11.98 -4.22
CA ALA A 640 -1.63 12.35 -5.57
C ALA A 640 -0.69 11.88 -6.69
N GLY A 641 0.62 11.80 -6.42
CA GLY A 641 1.56 11.23 -7.41
C GLY A 641 1.32 9.75 -7.67
N VAL A 642 1.06 8.97 -6.61
CA VAL A 642 0.83 7.53 -6.74
C VAL A 642 -0.54 7.25 -7.37
N ASP A 643 -1.55 8.05 -7.03
CA ASP A 643 -2.91 8.02 -7.59
C ASP A 643 -2.93 8.36 -9.09
N CYS A 644 -2.24 9.44 -9.51
CA CYS A 644 -2.14 9.80 -10.92
C CYS A 644 -1.55 8.67 -11.78
N SER A 645 -0.51 8.00 -11.28
CA SER A 645 0.05 6.86 -11.98
C SER A 645 -0.86 5.62 -11.97
N ASP A 646 -1.72 5.43 -10.97
CA ASP A 646 -2.71 4.34 -10.98
C ASP A 646 -3.73 4.55 -12.10
N HIS A 647 -4.21 5.80 -12.24
CA HIS A 647 -5.01 6.20 -13.40
C HIS A 647 -4.24 5.98 -14.71
N GLU A 648 -2.97 6.38 -14.82
CA GLU A 648 -2.16 6.15 -16.03
C GLU A 648 -2.15 4.67 -16.44
N VAL A 649 -1.85 3.78 -15.49
CA VAL A 649 -1.74 2.33 -15.75
C VAL A 649 -3.10 1.77 -16.19
N ASN A 650 -4.18 2.08 -15.46
CA ASN A 650 -5.53 1.58 -15.80
C ASN A 650 -6.02 2.13 -17.16
N LEU A 651 -5.66 3.37 -17.51
CA LEU A 651 -5.94 3.93 -18.84
C LEU A 651 -5.19 3.19 -19.94
N LYS A 652 -3.90 2.91 -19.74
CA LYS A 652 -3.08 2.18 -20.70
C LYS A 652 -3.56 0.74 -20.87
N ILE A 653 -3.91 0.05 -19.79
CA ILE A 653 -4.48 -1.31 -19.83
C ILE A 653 -5.77 -1.32 -20.67
N LEU A 654 -6.68 -0.37 -20.43
CA LEU A 654 -7.92 -0.27 -21.17
C LEU A 654 -7.70 -0.06 -22.67
N LEU A 655 -6.73 0.78 -23.03
CA LEU A 655 -6.45 1.19 -24.41
C LEU A 655 -5.49 0.25 -25.15
N ALA A 656 -4.85 -0.69 -24.46
CA ALA A 656 -3.88 -1.61 -25.02
C ALA A 656 -4.48 -2.39 -26.20
N GLY A 657 -3.77 -2.41 -27.34
CA GLY A 657 -4.20 -3.10 -28.56
C GLY A 657 -5.42 -2.50 -29.28
N ARG A 658 -6.04 -1.43 -28.76
CA ARG A 658 -7.25 -0.81 -29.35
C ARG A 658 -6.95 0.33 -30.34
N HIS A 659 -5.80 0.99 -30.21
CA HIS A 659 -5.39 2.12 -31.05
C HIS A 659 -3.89 2.08 -31.37
N PRO A 660 -3.45 2.72 -32.48
CA PRO A 660 -2.03 3.01 -32.70
C PRO A 660 -1.47 3.88 -31.56
N ASP A 661 -0.20 3.67 -31.19
CA ASP A 661 0.45 4.35 -30.05
C ASP A 661 0.36 5.88 -30.13
N SER A 662 0.46 6.47 -31.33
CA SER A 662 0.35 7.92 -31.51
C SER A 662 -1.03 8.46 -31.12
N THR A 663 -2.10 7.78 -31.55
CA THR A 663 -3.48 8.14 -31.21
C THR A 663 -3.77 7.91 -29.72
N ARG A 664 -3.26 6.81 -29.16
CA ARG A 664 -3.38 6.50 -27.73
C ARG A 664 -2.70 7.56 -26.88
N ASN A 665 -1.48 7.94 -27.21
CA ASN A 665 -0.72 8.95 -26.45
C ASN A 665 -1.35 10.34 -26.57
N ALA A 666 -1.91 10.70 -27.74
CA ALA A 666 -2.67 11.93 -27.91
C ALA A 666 -3.94 11.96 -27.03
N LEU A 667 -4.65 10.83 -26.92
CA LEU A 667 -5.81 10.69 -26.04
C LEU A 667 -5.43 10.79 -24.56
N LEU A 668 -4.33 10.17 -24.14
CA LEU A 668 -3.80 10.34 -22.76
C LEU A 668 -3.53 11.81 -22.47
N ALA A 669 -2.83 12.50 -23.38
CA ALA A 669 -2.55 13.93 -23.22
C ALA A 669 -3.83 14.78 -23.11
N GLU A 670 -4.86 14.50 -23.92
CA GLU A 670 -6.18 15.16 -23.87
C GLU A 670 -6.85 15.02 -22.49
N MET A 671 -6.67 13.88 -21.81
CA MET A 671 -7.33 13.58 -20.52
C MET A 671 -6.56 14.06 -19.28
N THR A 672 -5.39 14.72 -19.44
CA THR A 672 -4.51 15.10 -18.33
C THR A 672 -5.24 15.89 -17.24
N ASP A 673 -6.02 16.90 -17.59
CA ASP A 673 -6.73 17.74 -16.62
C ASP A 673 -7.91 17.02 -15.95
N GLU A 674 -8.57 16.11 -16.66
CA GLU A 674 -9.63 15.26 -16.10
C GLU A 674 -9.06 14.30 -15.06
N VAL A 675 -7.92 13.66 -15.35
CA VAL A 675 -7.19 12.82 -14.37
C VAL A 675 -6.73 13.65 -13.18
N ALA A 676 -6.19 14.86 -13.40
CA ALA A 676 -5.82 15.76 -12.31
C ALA A 676 -7.00 16.04 -11.37
N ALA A 677 -8.18 16.30 -11.93
CA ALA A 677 -9.39 16.58 -11.16
C ALA A 677 -9.83 15.38 -10.32
N HIS A 678 -9.81 14.17 -10.89
CA HIS A 678 -10.14 12.94 -10.16
C HIS A 678 -9.19 12.70 -8.97
N VAL A 679 -7.88 12.78 -9.21
CA VAL A 679 -6.84 12.59 -8.18
C VAL A 679 -6.97 13.61 -7.05
N LEU A 680 -7.16 14.89 -7.38
CA LEU A 680 -7.28 15.94 -6.36
C LEU A 680 -8.60 15.86 -5.59
N ALA A 681 -9.70 15.45 -6.24
CA ALA A 681 -10.96 15.20 -5.56
C ALA A 681 -10.84 14.04 -4.56
N ASN A 682 -10.14 12.97 -4.93
CA ASN A 682 -9.85 11.85 -4.03
C ASN A 682 -9.00 12.30 -2.83
N ASN A 683 -7.93 13.08 -3.08
CA ASN A 683 -7.09 13.63 -2.01
C ASN A 683 -7.86 14.56 -1.05
N LEU A 684 -8.76 15.39 -1.58
CA LEU A 684 -9.62 16.27 -0.79
C LEU A 684 -10.61 15.48 0.07
N ALA A 685 -11.19 14.40 -0.46
CA ALA A 685 -12.08 13.53 0.29
C ALA A 685 -11.38 12.89 1.50
N HIS A 686 -10.11 12.47 1.36
CA HIS A 686 -9.31 11.97 2.48
C HIS A 686 -9.06 13.03 3.55
N ASN A 687 -8.72 14.25 3.14
CA ASN A 687 -8.49 15.34 4.07
C ASN A 687 -9.76 15.73 4.84
N ARG A 688 -10.92 15.73 4.19
CA ARG A 688 -12.23 15.95 4.84
C ARG A 688 -12.54 14.85 5.85
N LEU A 689 -12.38 13.59 5.45
CA LEU A 689 -12.56 12.43 6.34
C LEU A 689 -11.66 12.50 7.57
N LEU A 690 -10.38 12.87 7.42
CA LEU A 690 -9.48 12.96 8.57
C LEU A 690 -9.81 14.14 9.50
N ARG A 691 -10.32 15.25 8.94
CA ARG A 691 -10.76 16.40 9.72
C ARG A 691 -11.98 16.06 10.56
N ASP A 692 -13.00 15.46 9.96
CA ASP A 692 -14.21 15.05 10.67
C ASP A 692 -13.93 13.96 11.72
N ALA A 693 -13.05 13.00 11.42
CA ALA A 693 -12.63 11.95 12.34
C ALA A 693 -11.87 12.54 13.53
N ARG A 694 -11.02 13.56 13.32
CA ARG A 694 -10.31 14.28 14.38
C ARG A 694 -11.28 15.00 15.30
N ARG A 695 -12.31 15.66 14.76
CA ARG A 695 -13.35 16.37 15.55
C ARG A 695 -14.10 15.42 16.49
N ASN A 696 -14.39 14.19 16.04
CA ASN A 696 -15.09 13.17 16.84
C ASN A 696 -14.17 12.18 17.57
N ALA A 697 -12.84 12.37 17.52
CA ALA A 697 -11.89 11.33 17.90
C ALA A 697 -12.03 10.89 19.36
N ALA A 698 -12.26 11.84 20.28
CA ALA A 698 -12.45 11.56 21.70
C ALA A 698 -13.73 10.74 21.96
N GLN A 699 -14.84 11.08 21.29
CA GLN A 699 -16.10 10.34 21.43
C GLN A 699 -16.00 8.91 20.87
N MET A 700 -15.13 8.71 19.87
CA MET A 700 -14.96 7.42 19.18
C MET A 700 -13.75 6.61 19.68
N VAL A 701 -13.01 7.09 20.69
CA VAL A 701 -11.75 6.45 21.12
C VAL A 701 -11.94 4.98 21.53
N SER A 702 -13.05 4.64 22.17
CA SER A 702 -13.38 3.25 22.54
C SER A 702 -13.63 2.37 21.31
N VAL A 703 -14.19 2.94 20.24
CA VAL A 703 -14.40 2.26 18.95
C VAL A 703 -13.07 2.09 18.23
N HIS A 704 -12.22 3.13 18.20
CA HIS A 704 -10.87 3.04 17.64
C HIS A 704 -10.03 1.96 18.32
N ALA A 705 -10.14 1.81 19.64
CA ALA A 705 -9.47 0.74 20.38
C ALA A 705 -9.94 -0.65 19.92
N ARG A 706 -11.24 -0.87 19.76
CA ARG A 706 -11.80 -2.15 19.28
C ARG A 706 -11.46 -2.42 17.81
N MET A 707 -11.52 -1.40 16.95
CA MET A 707 -11.09 -1.49 15.55
C MET A 707 -9.62 -1.90 15.45
N THR A 708 -8.75 -1.28 16.25
CA THR A 708 -7.32 -1.60 16.28
C THR A 708 -7.12 -3.06 16.70
N SER A 709 -7.77 -3.51 17.78
CA SER A 709 -7.72 -4.92 18.21
C SER A 709 -8.24 -5.90 17.15
N ALA A 710 -9.29 -5.53 16.41
CA ALA A 710 -9.83 -6.37 15.34
C ALA A 710 -8.86 -6.45 14.15
N LEU A 711 -8.26 -5.34 13.74
CA LEU A 711 -7.25 -5.31 12.67
C LEU A 711 -5.98 -6.10 13.04
N GLU A 712 -5.56 -6.09 14.31
CA GLU A 712 -4.45 -6.93 14.76
C GLU A 712 -4.76 -8.41 14.64
N ARG A 713 -5.95 -8.81 15.10
CA ARG A 713 -6.41 -10.21 15.10
C ARG A 713 -6.65 -10.73 13.67
N ASP A 714 -7.29 -9.93 12.82
CA ASP A 714 -7.87 -10.40 11.55
C ASP A 714 -7.03 -10.00 10.32
N ARG A 715 -6.18 -8.97 10.45
CA ARG A 715 -5.44 -8.36 9.32
C ARG A 715 -3.94 -8.18 9.58
N GLY A 716 -3.41 -8.70 10.69
CA GLY A 716 -1.98 -8.68 10.99
C GLY A 716 -1.41 -7.28 11.26
N LEU A 717 -2.26 -6.33 11.67
CA LEU A 717 -1.80 -5.02 12.16
C LEU A 717 -0.87 -5.24 13.37
N HIS A 718 0.14 -4.38 13.51
CA HIS A 718 1.03 -4.38 14.68
C HIS A 718 1.08 -2.97 15.28
N ARG A 719 0.40 -2.74 16.41
CA ARG A 719 0.28 -1.40 17.04
C ARG A 719 1.59 -0.65 17.18
N GLU A 720 2.61 -1.30 17.74
CA GLU A 720 3.90 -0.69 18.01
C GLU A 720 4.58 -0.19 16.72
N ARG A 721 4.53 -1.00 15.66
CA ARG A 721 5.13 -0.65 14.35
C ARG A 721 4.38 0.45 13.63
N GLU A 722 3.06 0.46 13.78
CA GLU A 722 2.16 1.47 13.19
C GLU A 722 2.01 2.72 14.07
N HIS A 723 2.68 2.75 15.24
CA HIS A 723 2.62 3.83 16.23
C HIS A 723 1.18 4.13 16.70
N LEU A 724 0.38 3.08 16.82
CA LEU A 724 -0.97 3.12 17.39
C LEU A 724 -0.93 2.79 18.89
N PRO A 725 -1.84 3.36 19.71
CA PRO A 725 -1.82 3.16 21.16
C PRO A 725 -2.01 1.68 21.55
N SER A 726 -1.26 1.25 22.55
CA SER A 726 -1.48 0.01 23.30
C SER A 726 -2.83 0.02 24.02
N ALA A 727 -3.26 -1.14 24.55
CA ALA A 727 -4.50 -1.22 25.32
C ALA A 727 -4.50 -0.29 26.56
N ALA A 728 -3.35 -0.15 27.22
CA ALA A 728 -3.20 0.74 28.36
C ALA A 728 -3.28 2.22 27.93
N GLU A 729 -2.60 2.61 26.86
CA GLU A 729 -2.66 3.99 26.36
C GLU A 729 -4.05 4.35 25.85
N PHE A 730 -4.80 3.43 25.23
CA PHE A 730 -6.21 3.67 24.92
C PHE A 730 -7.07 3.89 26.17
N ALA A 731 -6.82 3.15 27.25
CA ALA A 731 -7.52 3.35 28.52
C ALA A 731 -7.21 4.73 29.13
N ASP A 732 -5.97 5.18 29.02
CA ASP A 732 -5.56 6.53 29.45
C ASP A 732 -6.21 7.63 28.60
N LEU A 733 -6.29 7.45 27.28
CA LEU A 733 -7.00 8.38 26.39
C LEU A 733 -8.49 8.49 26.76
N ILE A 734 -9.15 7.34 27.01
CA ILE A 734 -10.56 7.32 27.48
C ILE A 734 -10.70 8.11 28.78
N LYS A 735 -9.82 7.86 29.75
CA LYS A 735 -9.85 8.51 31.06
C LYS A 735 -9.63 10.02 30.99
N CYS A 736 -8.79 10.47 30.07
CA CYS A 736 -8.48 11.90 29.88
C CYS A 736 -9.49 12.61 28.96
N GLY A 737 -10.39 11.88 28.30
CA GLY A 737 -11.31 12.45 27.31
C GLY A 737 -10.60 12.82 26.00
N ASP A 738 -9.46 12.20 25.71
CA ASP A 738 -8.65 12.44 24.53
C ASP A 738 -8.94 11.43 23.41
N GLY A 739 -8.67 11.84 22.16
CA GLY A 739 -8.78 11.00 20.98
C GLY A 739 -7.43 10.61 20.37
N LEU A 740 -7.48 9.84 19.29
CA LEU A 740 -6.34 9.66 18.39
C LEU A 740 -6.00 10.98 17.67
N THR A 741 -4.70 11.20 17.42
CA THR A 741 -4.24 12.34 16.62
C THR A 741 -4.51 12.12 15.12
N ARG A 742 -4.47 13.18 14.32
CA ARG A 742 -4.68 13.10 12.86
C ARG A 742 -3.73 12.12 12.15
N PRO A 743 -2.42 12.07 12.46
CA PRO A 743 -1.52 11.04 11.90
C PRO A 743 -1.93 9.61 12.28
N GLN A 744 -2.36 9.38 13.52
CA GLN A 744 -2.84 8.06 13.96
C GLN A 744 -4.16 7.66 13.26
N LEU A 745 -5.07 8.62 13.07
CA LEU A 745 -6.29 8.42 12.30
C LEU A 745 -6.00 8.14 10.82
N ALA A 746 -4.98 8.77 10.24
CA ALA A 746 -4.55 8.49 8.87
C ALA A 746 -4.04 7.04 8.71
N THR A 747 -3.22 6.56 9.65
CA THR A 747 -2.78 5.16 9.69
C THR A 747 -3.96 4.21 9.86
N LEU A 748 -4.86 4.47 10.81
CA LEU A 748 -6.05 3.64 11.02
C LEU A 748 -6.96 3.63 9.79
N MET A 749 -7.17 4.77 9.13
CA MET A 749 -7.93 4.89 7.88
C MET A 749 -7.32 4.03 6.76
N ALA A 750 -6.01 4.08 6.56
CA ALA A 750 -5.35 3.28 5.55
C ALA A 750 -5.56 1.77 5.81
N GLN A 751 -5.40 1.33 7.05
CA GLN A 751 -5.59 -0.07 7.44
C GLN A 751 -7.06 -0.51 7.30
N THR A 752 -8.02 0.34 7.68
CA THR A 752 -9.45 0.09 7.45
C THR A 752 -9.78 -0.05 5.98
N LYS A 753 -9.22 0.80 5.10
CA LYS A 753 -9.43 0.66 3.64
C LYS A 753 -8.83 -0.61 3.08
N LEU A 754 -7.63 -0.99 3.50
CA LEU A 754 -7.00 -2.23 3.06
C LEU A 754 -7.85 -3.44 3.47
N ALA A 755 -8.34 -3.46 4.72
CA ALA A 755 -9.21 -4.51 5.23
C ALA A 755 -10.53 -4.59 4.45
N LEU A 756 -11.21 -3.45 4.24
CA LEU A 756 -12.49 -3.41 3.53
C LEU A 756 -12.32 -3.80 2.05
N LYS A 757 -11.26 -3.34 1.37
CA LYS A 757 -10.97 -3.76 -0.02
C LYS A 757 -10.75 -5.26 -0.11
N ALA A 758 -9.98 -5.84 0.82
CA ALA A 758 -9.77 -7.29 0.86
C ALA A 758 -11.08 -8.05 1.07
N ASP A 759 -11.93 -7.63 2.03
CA ASP A 759 -13.24 -8.24 2.25
C ASP A 759 -14.12 -8.24 0.99
N LEU A 760 -14.15 -7.13 0.26
CA LEU A 760 -14.96 -6.99 -0.96
C LEU A 760 -14.42 -7.83 -2.11
N LEU A 761 -13.09 -7.93 -2.25
CA LEU A 761 -12.45 -8.75 -3.27
C LEU A 761 -12.61 -10.25 -3.01
N ASP A 762 -12.68 -10.67 -1.74
CA ASP A 762 -12.91 -12.06 -1.36
C ASP A 762 -14.39 -12.48 -1.47
N CYS A 763 -15.33 -11.52 -1.56
CA CYS A 763 -16.77 -11.78 -1.56
C CYS A 763 -17.34 -11.93 -2.98
N GLU A 764 -17.85 -13.11 -3.36
CA GLU A 764 -18.52 -13.33 -4.65
C GLU A 764 -19.75 -12.41 -4.84
N GLY A 765 -20.45 -12.06 -3.76
CA GLY A 765 -21.64 -11.20 -3.78
C GLY A 765 -21.39 -9.72 -4.03
N PHE A 766 -20.16 -9.29 -4.32
CA PHE A 766 -19.85 -7.88 -4.60
C PHE A 766 -20.09 -7.45 -6.06
N ASP A 767 -20.24 -8.38 -7.00
CA ASP A 767 -20.38 -8.11 -8.45
C ASP A 767 -21.77 -7.58 -8.88
N ASP A 768 -22.43 -6.78 -8.03
CA ASP A 768 -23.74 -6.20 -8.31
C ASP A 768 -23.68 -5.18 -9.47
N PRO A 769 -24.61 -5.22 -10.45
CA PRO A 769 -24.66 -4.24 -11.54
C PRO A 769 -24.68 -2.79 -11.07
N TYR A 770 -25.29 -2.50 -9.91
CA TYR A 770 -25.34 -1.15 -9.33
C TYR A 770 -23.94 -0.53 -9.18
N PHE A 771 -22.94 -1.31 -8.77
CA PHE A 771 -21.59 -0.79 -8.55
C PHE A 771 -20.82 -0.52 -9.86
N THR A 772 -21.33 -0.94 -11.02
CA THR A 772 -20.75 -0.61 -12.33
C THR A 772 -20.68 0.90 -12.57
N ALA A 773 -21.60 1.68 -12.00
CA ALA A 773 -21.55 3.14 -12.06
C ALA A 773 -20.27 3.71 -11.41
N ALA A 774 -19.71 3.05 -10.39
CA ALA A 774 -18.44 3.44 -9.78
C ALA A 774 -17.27 3.24 -10.76
N LEU A 775 -17.27 2.14 -11.53
CA LEU A 775 -16.29 1.91 -12.60
C LEU A 775 -16.32 3.02 -13.64
N HIS A 776 -17.51 3.42 -14.09
CA HIS A 776 -17.63 4.51 -15.04
C HIS A 776 -17.10 5.83 -14.46
N ARG A 777 -17.44 6.18 -13.21
CA ARG A 777 -16.99 7.41 -12.54
C ARG A 777 -15.47 7.45 -12.31
N TYR A 778 -14.81 6.29 -12.22
CA TYR A 778 -13.36 6.19 -12.09
C TYR A 778 -12.62 6.69 -13.34
N PHE A 779 -13.16 6.43 -14.54
CA PHE A 779 -12.53 6.85 -15.79
C PHE A 779 -12.91 8.29 -16.19
N PRO A 780 -11.99 9.03 -16.88
CA PRO A 780 -12.25 10.37 -17.39
C PRO A 780 -13.55 10.46 -18.22
N ALA A 781 -14.24 11.59 -18.14
CA ALA A 781 -15.47 11.89 -18.88
C ALA A 781 -15.29 11.74 -20.41
N THR A 782 -14.11 12.07 -20.93
CA THR A 782 -13.79 11.86 -22.34
C THR A 782 -13.79 10.38 -22.73
N LEU A 783 -13.23 9.50 -21.90
CA LEU A 783 -13.25 8.05 -22.14
C LEU A 783 -14.65 7.46 -21.97
N ARG A 784 -15.38 7.88 -20.93
CA ARG A 784 -16.77 7.47 -20.70
C ARG A 784 -17.64 7.72 -21.92
N ARG A 785 -17.50 8.89 -22.57
CA ARG A 785 -18.26 9.23 -23.79
C ARG A 785 -17.85 8.39 -25.01
N ARG A 786 -16.56 8.06 -25.14
CA ARG A 786 -16.03 7.34 -26.33
C ARG A 786 -16.22 5.82 -26.26
N MET A 787 -16.08 5.23 -25.07
CA MET A 787 -16.08 3.77 -24.89
C MET A 787 -17.36 3.22 -24.26
N GLY A 788 -18.09 4.02 -23.48
CA GLY A 788 -19.37 3.62 -22.89
C GLY A 788 -19.29 2.26 -22.20
N ALA A 789 -20.07 1.29 -22.69
CA ALA A 789 -20.14 -0.07 -22.14
C ALA A 789 -18.82 -0.85 -22.18
N GLN A 790 -17.89 -0.54 -23.09
CA GLN A 790 -16.59 -1.25 -23.20
C GLN A 790 -15.70 -1.09 -21.95
N LEU A 791 -16.01 -0.14 -21.08
CA LEU A 791 -15.31 0.04 -19.81
C LEU A 791 -15.44 -1.19 -18.89
N THR A 792 -16.51 -1.99 -19.02
CA THR A 792 -16.71 -3.20 -18.22
C THR A 792 -15.81 -4.37 -18.64
N GLU A 793 -15.16 -4.27 -19.80
CA GLU A 793 -14.18 -5.26 -20.29
C GLU A 793 -12.81 -5.10 -19.61
N HIS A 794 -12.63 -4.09 -18.74
CA HIS A 794 -11.35 -3.86 -18.07
C HIS A 794 -10.94 -5.08 -17.23
N PRO A 795 -9.71 -5.62 -17.38
CA PRO A 795 -9.26 -6.80 -16.63
C PRO A 795 -9.34 -6.63 -15.10
N LEU A 796 -9.06 -5.41 -14.61
CA LEU A 796 -9.13 -5.06 -13.18
C LEU A 796 -10.46 -4.42 -12.77
N ARG A 797 -11.56 -4.69 -13.47
CA ARG A 797 -12.85 -4.04 -13.17
C ARG A 797 -13.25 -4.19 -11.71
N ARG A 798 -13.02 -5.37 -11.11
CA ARG A 798 -13.45 -5.72 -9.76
C ARG A 798 -12.61 -4.97 -8.72
N GLU A 799 -11.31 -4.87 -8.93
CA GLU A 799 -10.37 -4.12 -8.09
C GLU A 799 -10.60 -2.62 -8.16
N ILE A 800 -10.90 -2.07 -9.34
CA ILE A 800 -11.28 -0.67 -9.51
C ILE A 800 -12.58 -0.37 -8.76
N ILE A 801 -13.61 -1.20 -8.94
CA ILE A 801 -14.90 -1.04 -8.26
C ILE A 801 -14.72 -1.14 -6.73
N ALA A 802 -14.03 -2.16 -6.23
CA ALA A 802 -13.80 -2.35 -4.79
C ALA A 802 -13.08 -1.15 -4.17
N THR A 803 -12.09 -0.59 -4.87
CA THR A 803 -11.35 0.59 -4.43
C THR A 803 -12.22 1.85 -4.45
N ALA A 804 -12.94 2.10 -5.55
CA ALA A 804 -13.81 3.26 -5.70
C ALA A 804 -14.95 3.26 -4.66
N VAL A 805 -15.59 2.11 -4.46
CA VAL A 805 -16.65 1.93 -3.45
C VAL A 805 -16.09 2.09 -2.04
N THR A 806 -14.94 1.49 -1.72
CA THR A 806 -14.29 1.67 -0.40
C THR A 806 -13.97 3.13 -0.12
N ASN A 807 -13.38 3.85 -1.09
CA ASN A 807 -13.08 5.27 -0.95
C ASN A 807 -14.34 6.10 -0.73
N HIS A 808 -15.41 5.81 -1.48
CA HIS A 808 -16.69 6.50 -1.38
C HIS A 808 -17.41 6.24 -0.05
N VAL A 809 -17.48 4.97 0.39
CA VAL A 809 -18.11 4.59 1.66
C VAL A 809 -17.41 5.31 2.81
N LEU A 810 -16.08 5.27 2.89
CA LEU A 810 -15.37 5.94 3.98
C LEU A 810 -15.53 7.48 3.92
N ALA A 811 -15.47 8.08 2.72
CA ALA A 811 -15.63 9.53 2.56
C ALA A 811 -17.01 10.02 3.03
N THR A 812 -18.07 9.26 2.76
CA THR A 812 -19.45 9.67 3.06
C THR A 812 -19.91 9.23 4.46
N SER A 813 -19.48 8.05 4.93
CA SER A 813 -19.98 7.44 6.18
C SER A 813 -19.04 7.59 7.38
N GLY A 814 -17.76 7.88 7.13
CA GLY A 814 -16.74 8.04 8.17
C GLY A 814 -15.96 6.77 8.49
N LEU A 815 -14.86 6.94 9.24
CA LEU A 815 -13.87 5.90 9.50
C LEU A 815 -14.44 4.66 10.21
N THR A 816 -15.35 4.86 11.16
CA THR A 816 -15.82 3.78 12.05
C THR A 816 -17.06 3.05 11.54
N PHE A 817 -17.69 3.53 10.47
CA PHE A 817 -19.04 3.10 10.06
C PHE A 817 -19.11 1.60 9.79
N ALA A 818 -18.26 1.08 8.90
CA ALA A 818 -18.34 -0.32 8.49
C ALA A 818 -18.09 -1.28 9.66
N PHE A 819 -17.09 -0.99 10.48
CA PHE A 819 -16.77 -1.78 11.66
C PHE A 819 -17.92 -1.80 12.68
N ARG A 820 -18.51 -0.63 12.96
CA ARG A 820 -19.61 -0.54 13.95
C ARG A 820 -20.84 -1.30 13.48
N LEU A 821 -21.25 -1.12 12.22
CA LEU A 821 -22.40 -1.84 11.68
C LEU A 821 -22.17 -3.35 11.74
N ALA A 822 -21.01 -3.84 11.31
CA ALA A 822 -20.66 -5.25 11.41
C ALA A 822 -20.67 -5.77 12.86
N GLU A 823 -20.14 -5.00 13.82
CA GLU A 823 -20.14 -5.35 15.26
C GLU A 823 -21.56 -5.41 15.86
N GLU A 824 -22.46 -4.54 15.39
CA GLU A 824 -23.80 -4.35 15.93
C GLU A 824 -24.84 -5.28 15.30
N THR A 825 -24.72 -5.62 14.02
CA THR A 825 -25.69 -6.46 13.29
C THR A 825 -25.17 -7.86 12.97
N GLY A 826 -23.85 -8.09 13.06
CA GLY A 826 -23.22 -9.33 12.59
C GLY A 826 -23.10 -9.42 11.07
N ALA A 827 -23.41 -8.34 10.33
CA ALA A 827 -23.32 -8.30 8.88
C ALA A 827 -21.87 -8.33 8.38
N THR A 828 -21.69 -8.91 7.21
CA THR A 828 -20.44 -8.88 6.45
C THR A 828 -20.16 -7.50 5.85
N SER A 829 -18.91 -7.22 5.52
CA SER A 829 -18.52 -5.97 4.86
C SER A 829 -19.28 -5.71 3.55
N ALA A 830 -19.57 -6.74 2.76
CA ALA A 830 -20.34 -6.61 1.52
C ALA A 830 -21.81 -6.22 1.78
N GLU A 831 -22.46 -6.81 2.78
CA GLU A 831 -23.83 -6.45 3.19
C GLU A 831 -23.88 -5.00 3.71
N VAL A 832 -22.90 -4.59 4.50
CA VAL A 832 -22.79 -3.20 4.98
C VAL A 832 -22.64 -2.20 3.84
N VAL A 833 -21.84 -2.53 2.82
CA VAL A 833 -21.68 -1.70 1.62
C VAL A 833 -22.98 -1.62 0.80
N ARG A 834 -23.72 -2.73 0.67
CA ARG A 834 -25.05 -2.73 0.03
C ARG A 834 -26.05 -1.87 0.79
N ALA A 835 -26.08 -1.98 2.12
CA ALA A 835 -26.94 -1.17 2.97
C ALA A 835 -26.59 0.33 2.91
N HIS A 836 -25.29 0.67 2.83
CA HIS A 836 -24.82 2.03 2.59
C HIS A 836 -25.33 2.58 1.26
N ALA A 837 -25.22 1.80 0.17
CA ALA A 837 -25.68 2.19 -1.14
C ALA A 837 -27.19 2.52 -1.14
N ILE A 838 -28.01 1.61 -0.63
CA ILE A 838 -29.47 1.80 -0.56
C ILE A 838 -29.83 3.02 0.29
N ALA A 839 -29.26 3.15 1.49
CA ALA A 839 -29.52 4.28 2.36
C ALA A 839 -29.08 5.61 1.74
N SER A 840 -27.97 5.63 1.01
CA SER A 840 -27.46 6.84 0.35
C SER A 840 -28.36 7.29 -0.80
N GLU A 841 -28.89 6.36 -1.59
CA GLU A 841 -29.85 6.66 -2.67
C GLU A 841 -31.20 7.12 -2.11
N VAL A 842 -31.79 6.37 -1.18
CA VAL A 842 -33.12 6.67 -0.61
C VAL A 842 -33.16 8.04 0.07
N PHE A 843 -32.06 8.45 0.71
CA PHE A 843 -31.96 9.75 1.40
C PHE A 843 -31.23 10.84 0.60
N GLU A 844 -30.80 10.55 -0.63
CA GLU A 844 -30.04 11.46 -1.51
C GLU A 844 -28.83 12.08 -0.78
N LEU A 845 -28.09 11.25 -0.05
CA LEU A 845 -27.03 11.72 0.84
C LEU A 845 -25.84 12.33 0.08
N ASP A 846 -25.52 11.81 -1.11
CA ASP A 846 -24.46 12.37 -1.95
C ASP A 846 -24.76 13.82 -2.36
N ALA A 847 -26.02 14.14 -2.65
CA ALA A 847 -26.44 15.52 -2.89
C ALA A 847 -26.31 16.37 -1.62
N LEU A 848 -26.68 15.84 -0.45
CA LEU A 848 -26.53 16.54 0.84
C LEU A 848 -25.07 16.91 1.12
N TRP A 849 -24.16 15.97 0.91
CA TRP A 849 -22.72 16.19 1.09
C TRP A 849 -22.18 17.22 0.11
N HIS A 850 -22.62 17.17 -1.14
CA HIS A 850 -22.28 18.18 -2.13
C HIS A 850 -22.72 19.58 -1.68
N ASP A 851 -23.98 19.74 -1.28
CA ASP A 851 -24.56 21.02 -0.89
C ASP A 851 -23.88 21.61 0.37
N ILE A 852 -23.61 20.77 1.38
CA ILE A 852 -22.87 21.18 2.59
C ILE A 852 -21.49 21.72 2.24
N HIS A 853 -20.75 21.05 1.34
CA HIS A 853 -19.43 21.50 0.93
C HIS A 853 -19.49 22.72 -0.02
N ALA A 854 -20.51 22.82 -0.86
CA ALA A 854 -20.72 23.95 -1.76
C ALA A 854 -21.07 25.25 -1.00
N ALA A 855 -21.66 25.13 0.19
CA ALA A 855 -21.98 26.26 1.07
C ALA A 855 -20.76 27.03 1.59
N ARG A 856 -19.54 26.47 1.52
CA ARG A 856 -18.27 27.10 1.96
C ARG A 856 -18.33 27.71 3.36
N LEU A 857 -18.96 26.98 4.28
CA LEU A 857 -19.08 27.34 5.69
C LEU A 857 -17.73 27.18 6.40
N SER A 858 -17.64 27.66 7.64
CA SER A 858 -16.44 27.41 8.46
C SER A 858 -16.19 25.89 8.62
N PRO A 859 -14.92 25.44 8.68
CA PRO A 859 -14.59 24.02 8.80
C PRO A 859 -15.34 23.31 9.94
N ALA A 860 -15.44 23.96 11.10
CA ALA A 860 -16.11 23.40 12.28
C ALA A 860 -17.62 23.16 12.04
N LEU A 861 -18.31 24.10 11.38
CA LEU A 861 -19.73 23.98 11.06
C LEU A 861 -19.98 22.97 9.95
N THR A 862 -19.13 22.92 8.92
CA THR A 862 -19.18 21.88 7.89
C THR A 862 -19.07 20.49 8.50
N ASP A 863 -18.09 20.28 9.38
CA ASP A 863 -17.89 18.97 10.01
C ASP A 863 -19.10 18.58 10.87
N GLU A 864 -19.73 19.53 11.56
CA GLU A 864 -20.95 19.31 12.33
C GLU A 864 -22.10 18.78 11.47
N LEU A 865 -22.40 19.47 10.36
CA LEU A 865 -23.47 19.07 9.43
C LEU A 865 -23.19 17.70 8.82
N VAL A 866 -21.92 17.41 8.46
CA VAL A 866 -21.51 16.10 7.95
C VAL A 866 -21.75 15.00 9.00
N ILE A 867 -21.37 15.25 10.26
CA ILE A 867 -21.56 14.30 11.35
C ILE A 867 -23.05 14.04 11.61
N GLU A 868 -23.90 15.06 11.57
CA GLU A 868 -25.34 14.89 11.76
C GLU A 868 -25.97 14.07 10.63
N GLY A 869 -25.67 14.35 9.36
CA GLY A 869 -26.20 13.53 8.26
C GLY A 869 -25.71 12.06 8.32
N ARG A 870 -24.49 11.81 8.83
CA ARG A 870 -23.96 10.45 8.99
C ARG A 870 -24.72 9.66 10.04
N ARG A 871 -25.36 10.32 11.01
CA ARG A 871 -26.25 9.64 11.96
C ARG A 871 -27.49 9.09 11.28
N LEU A 872 -28.05 9.81 10.30
CA LEU A 872 -29.15 9.28 9.47
C LEU A 872 -28.69 8.06 8.68
N LEU A 873 -27.53 8.14 8.02
CA LEU A 873 -26.95 7.01 7.30
C LEU A 873 -26.72 5.77 8.19
N ASP A 874 -26.12 5.95 9.37
CA ASP A 874 -25.87 4.86 10.35
C ASP A 874 -27.18 4.16 10.76
N ARG A 875 -28.24 4.95 11.03
CA ARG A 875 -29.56 4.40 11.39
C ARG A 875 -30.22 3.70 10.22
N ALA A 876 -30.24 4.33 9.05
CA ALA A 876 -30.88 3.81 7.85
C ALA A 876 -30.23 2.51 7.37
N ALA A 877 -28.90 2.49 7.23
CA ALA A 877 -28.18 1.29 6.79
C ALA A 877 -28.39 0.12 7.76
N ARG A 878 -28.37 0.38 9.07
CA ARG A 878 -28.71 -0.64 10.08
C ARG A 878 -30.14 -1.14 9.94
N TRP A 879 -31.10 -0.24 9.71
CA TRP A 879 -32.49 -0.61 9.51
C TRP A 879 -32.65 -1.58 8.33
N PHE A 880 -31.98 -1.33 7.19
CA PHE A 880 -31.99 -2.23 6.04
C PHE A 880 -31.40 -3.61 6.38
N LEU A 881 -30.28 -3.66 7.10
CA LEU A 881 -29.65 -4.92 7.52
C LEU A 881 -30.55 -5.75 8.45
N SER A 882 -31.32 -5.09 9.32
CA SER A 882 -32.15 -5.76 10.33
C SER A 882 -33.57 -6.10 9.86
N ASN A 883 -34.14 -5.33 8.93
CA ASN A 883 -35.56 -5.46 8.56
C ASN A 883 -35.80 -6.03 7.15
N ARG A 884 -34.77 -6.12 6.29
CA ARG A 884 -34.92 -6.60 4.91
C ARG A 884 -34.19 -7.92 4.69
N PRO A 885 -34.72 -8.80 3.81
CA PRO A 885 -34.07 -10.08 3.49
C PRO A 885 -32.64 -9.90 2.95
N GLN A 886 -31.72 -10.74 3.40
CA GLN A 886 -30.34 -10.77 2.90
C GLN A 886 -30.17 -11.84 1.79
N PRO A 887 -29.32 -11.60 0.77
CA PRO A 887 -28.60 -10.36 0.52
C PRO A 887 -29.51 -9.25 -0.01
N LEU A 888 -29.21 -8.00 0.35
CA LEU A 888 -29.96 -6.83 -0.13
C LEU A 888 -29.81 -6.64 -1.65
N ALA A 889 -30.91 -6.71 -2.40
CA ALA A 889 -30.99 -6.35 -3.82
C ALA A 889 -31.11 -4.83 -3.96
N ILE A 890 -30.02 -4.16 -4.36
CA ILE A 890 -29.91 -2.69 -4.25
C ILE A 890 -31.01 -2.00 -5.05
N GLU A 891 -31.16 -2.32 -6.34
CA GLU A 891 -32.13 -1.65 -7.21
C GLU A 891 -33.58 -1.88 -6.78
N ASP A 892 -33.92 -3.11 -6.37
CA ASP A 892 -35.27 -3.47 -5.90
C ASP A 892 -35.64 -2.74 -4.61
N GLU A 893 -34.71 -2.68 -3.65
CA GLU A 893 -34.93 -1.97 -2.39
C GLU A 893 -34.98 -0.46 -2.61
N VAL A 894 -34.12 0.13 -3.46
CA VAL A 894 -34.21 1.55 -3.81
C VAL A 894 -35.55 1.87 -4.47
N ALA A 895 -36.03 1.03 -5.39
CA ALA A 895 -37.34 1.21 -6.02
C ALA A 895 -38.50 1.09 -5.01
N ARG A 896 -38.44 0.10 -4.10
CA ARG A 896 -39.43 -0.10 -3.02
C ARG A 896 -39.53 1.11 -2.09
N PHE A 897 -38.40 1.76 -1.80
CA PHE A 897 -38.33 2.90 -0.88
C PHE A 897 -38.33 4.27 -1.59
N GLN A 898 -38.54 4.32 -2.90
CA GLN A 898 -38.57 5.58 -3.65
C GLN A 898 -39.64 6.57 -3.14
N ALA A 899 -40.76 6.07 -2.59
CA ALA A 899 -41.81 6.92 -2.01
C ALA A 899 -41.34 7.72 -0.79
N VAL A 900 -40.27 7.28 -0.10
CA VAL A 900 -39.65 8.03 1.01
C VAL A 900 -39.17 9.40 0.55
N THR A 901 -38.60 9.53 -0.65
CA THR A 901 -38.18 10.82 -1.21
C THR A 901 -39.36 11.79 -1.33
N THR A 902 -40.50 11.31 -1.81
CA THR A 902 -41.74 12.11 -1.92
C THR A 902 -42.28 12.52 -0.54
N LEU A 903 -42.28 11.59 0.42
CA LEU A 903 -42.76 11.84 1.78
C LEU A 903 -41.86 12.85 2.53
N ARG A 904 -40.54 12.81 2.31
CA ARG A 904 -39.59 13.77 2.88
C ARG A 904 -39.91 15.19 2.46
N GLY A 905 -40.28 15.42 1.20
CA GLY A 905 -40.70 16.75 0.71
C GLY A 905 -41.93 17.33 1.42
N LYS A 906 -42.71 16.51 2.16
CA LYS A 906 -43.88 16.92 2.93
C LYS A 906 -43.69 16.78 4.44
N LEU A 907 -42.49 16.41 4.90
CA LEU A 907 -42.25 16.00 6.28
C LEU A 907 -42.56 17.11 7.29
N SER A 908 -42.11 18.33 7.03
CA SER A 908 -42.44 19.52 7.83
C SER A 908 -43.95 19.74 8.05
N GLU A 909 -44.79 19.36 7.08
CA GLU A 909 -46.25 19.46 7.18
C GLU A 909 -46.88 18.32 8.01
N MET A 910 -46.18 17.18 8.11
CA MET A 910 -46.63 16.00 8.85
C MET A 910 -46.21 16.03 10.32
N LEU A 911 -45.06 16.64 10.66
CA LEU A 911 -44.60 16.76 12.04
C LEU A 911 -45.61 17.53 12.92
N ARG A 912 -45.76 17.08 14.17
CA ARG A 912 -46.67 17.65 15.17
C ARG A 912 -45.94 17.85 16.50
N GLY A 913 -46.51 18.68 17.38
CA GLY A 913 -46.04 18.82 18.77
C GLY A 913 -44.55 19.15 18.91
N SER A 914 -43.87 18.41 19.79
CA SER A 914 -42.44 18.61 20.10
C SER A 914 -41.53 18.35 18.91
N GLU A 915 -41.86 17.37 18.07
CA GLU A 915 -41.03 16.98 16.92
C GLU A 915 -40.90 18.14 15.93
N ARG A 916 -42.02 18.79 15.60
CA ARG A 916 -42.04 19.98 14.73
C ARG A 916 -41.25 21.13 15.35
N ALA A 917 -41.43 21.38 16.65
CA ALA A 917 -40.73 22.47 17.33
C ALA A 917 -39.20 22.23 17.36
N THR A 918 -38.77 21.00 17.60
CA THR A 918 -37.36 20.60 17.59
C THR A 918 -36.74 20.74 16.21
N ALA A 919 -37.40 20.22 15.16
CA ALA A 919 -36.90 20.32 13.79
C ALA A 919 -36.76 21.79 13.35
N LEU A 920 -37.75 22.63 13.63
CA LEU A 920 -37.71 24.07 13.33
C LEU A 920 -36.60 24.79 14.12
N ALA A 921 -36.43 24.49 15.41
CA ALA A 921 -35.40 25.10 16.23
C ALA A 921 -33.98 24.76 15.71
N ILE A 922 -33.74 23.51 15.30
CA ILE A 922 -32.47 23.10 14.68
C ILE A 922 -32.25 23.83 13.36
N GLN A 923 -33.28 23.90 12.51
CA GLN A 923 -33.23 24.60 11.23
C GLN A 923 -32.91 26.09 11.42
N GLU A 924 -33.66 26.80 12.28
CA GLU A 924 -33.44 28.22 12.59
C GLU A 924 -32.05 28.46 13.16
N GLY A 925 -31.57 27.58 14.04
CA GLY A 925 -30.23 27.66 14.61
C GLY A 925 -29.11 27.53 13.57
N TYR A 926 -29.26 26.66 12.57
CA TYR A 926 -28.29 26.54 11.48
C TYR A 926 -28.39 27.70 10.48
N VAL A 927 -29.60 28.14 10.14
CA VAL A 927 -29.79 29.31 9.25
C VAL A 927 -29.16 30.57 9.88
N ALA A 928 -29.28 30.75 11.20
CA ALA A 928 -28.64 31.84 11.92
C ALA A 928 -27.10 31.81 11.85
N GLN A 929 -26.50 30.63 11.63
CA GLN A 929 -25.05 30.45 11.44
C GLN A 929 -24.62 30.54 9.97
N GLY A 930 -25.54 30.85 9.04
CA GLY A 930 -25.27 31.02 7.61
C GLY A 930 -25.42 29.76 6.77
N VAL A 931 -25.99 28.67 7.32
CA VAL A 931 -26.28 27.45 6.56
C VAL A 931 -27.43 27.72 5.59
N PRO A 932 -27.33 27.29 4.31
CA PRO A 932 -28.45 27.35 3.37
C PRO A 932 -29.71 26.68 3.92
N ILE A 933 -30.88 27.28 3.67
CA ILE A 933 -32.17 26.87 4.27
C ILE A 933 -32.51 25.42 3.93
N ASP A 934 -32.24 24.99 2.70
CA ASP A 934 -32.46 23.63 2.22
C ASP A 934 -31.59 22.61 2.96
N VAL A 935 -30.31 22.91 3.17
CA VAL A 935 -29.39 22.07 3.95
C VAL A 935 -29.82 22.01 5.41
N ALA A 936 -30.12 23.17 6.01
CA ALA A 936 -30.56 23.27 7.40
C ALA A 936 -31.87 22.47 7.64
N CYS A 937 -32.81 22.53 6.69
CA CYS A 937 -34.05 21.77 6.72
C CYS A 937 -33.77 20.25 6.65
N ARG A 938 -32.99 19.80 5.65
CA ARG A 938 -32.65 18.37 5.49
C ARG A 938 -31.95 17.79 6.72
N ILE A 939 -31.08 18.56 7.37
CA ILE A 939 -30.40 18.14 8.60
C ILE A 939 -31.35 18.17 9.79
N GLY A 940 -32.14 19.23 9.97
CA GLY A 940 -33.10 19.36 11.08
C GLY A 940 -34.19 18.29 11.07
N GLU A 941 -34.58 17.83 9.88
CA GLU A 941 -35.58 16.78 9.70
C GLU A 941 -34.98 15.36 9.67
N SER A 942 -33.66 15.21 9.62
CA SER A 942 -32.98 13.94 9.33
C SER A 942 -33.38 12.79 10.26
N LEU A 943 -33.50 13.05 11.57
CA LEU A 943 -33.87 12.05 12.57
C LEU A 943 -35.33 11.56 12.42
N TYR A 944 -36.21 12.42 11.91
CA TYR A 944 -37.61 12.10 11.67
C TYR A 944 -37.82 11.45 10.30
N ALA A 945 -37.01 11.85 9.31
CA ALA A 945 -36.99 11.22 7.98
C ALA A 945 -36.66 9.73 8.06
N TYR A 946 -35.87 9.30 9.05
CA TYR A 946 -35.61 7.88 9.32
C TYR A 946 -36.91 7.07 9.54
N SER A 947 -37.90 7.60 10.26
CA SER A 947 -39.17 6.91 10.54
C SER A 947 -39.98 6.62 9.27
N LEU A 948 -39.70 7.32 8.17
CA LEU A 948 -40.35 7.07 6.87
C LEU A 948 -40.00 5.70 6.30
N LEU A 949 -38.88 5.08 6.71
CA LEU A 949 -38.57 3.70 6.33
C LEU A 949 -39.61 2.72 6.88
N ASP A 950 -39.89 2.79 8.19
CA ASP A 950 -40.90 1.95 8.83
C ASP A 950 -42.30 2.21 8.24
N ILE A 951 -42.66 3.48 8.04
CA ILE A 951 -43.95 3.86 7.47
C ILE A 951 -44.11 3.29 6.06
N ASN A 952 -43.10 3.47 5.21
CA ASN A 952 -43.14 2.97 3.84
C ASN A 952 -43.18 1.44 3.79
N ASP A 953 -42.35 0.75 4.60
CA ASP A 953 -42.33 -0.71 4.58
C ASP A 953 -43.66 -1.31 5.01
N MET A 954 -44.31 -0.73 6.04
CA MET A 954 -45.66 -1.13 6.46
C MET A 954 -46.71 -0.85 5.39
N ALA A 955 -46.66 0.35 4.79
CA ALA A 955 -47.58 0.71 3.71
C ALA A 955 -47.47 -0.28 2.54
N CYS A 956 -46.25 -0.65 2.14
CA CYS A 956 -46.02 -1.66 1.11
C CYS A 956 -46.47 -3.07 1.55
N ALA A 957 -46.19 -3.47 2.80
CA ALA A 957 -46.54 -4.81 3.31
C ALA A 957 -48.05 -5.03 3.45
N HIS A 958 -48.81 -3.96 3.71
CA HIS A 958 -50.26 -4.00 3.90
C HIS A 958 -51.06 -3.37 2.75
N ASN A 959 -50.38 -2.89 1.70
CA ASN A 959 -50.97 -2.23 0.54
C ASN A 959 -51.84 -1.01 0.91
N GLU A 960 -51.29 -0.14 1.76
CA GLU A 960 -51.94 1.05 2.32
C GLU A 960 -51.31 2.36 1.82
N ASP A 961 -51.98 3.50 2.04
CA ASP A 961 -51.46 4.83 1.68
C ASP A 961 -50.39 5.30 2.69
N ALA A 962 -49.14 5.37 2.23
CA ALA A 962 -47.99 5.77 3.03
C ALA A 962 -48.08 7.22 3.56
N THR A 963 -48.71 8.14 2.82
CA THR A 963 -48.87 9.55 3.27
C THR A 963 -49.82 9.61 4.44
N ARG A 964 -50.96 8.91 4.33
CA ARG A 964 -51.95 8.86 5.40
C ARG A 964 -51.42 8.14 6.64
N LEU A 965 -50.71 7.04 6.45
CA LEU A 965 -50.05 6.32 7.54
C LEU A 965 -48.99 7.18 8.24
N ALA A 966 -48.24 8.00 7.50
CA ALA A 966 -47.29 8.95 8.08
C ALA A 966 -47.98 10.00 8.97
N HIS A 967 -49.12 10.56 8.53
CA HIS A 967 -49.89 11.50 9.36
C HIS A 967 -50.32 10.87 10.69
N ILE A 968 -50.90 9.66 10.64
CA ILE A 968 -51.32 8.93 11.85
C ILE A 968 -50.10 8.65 12.74
N TYR A 969 -48.98 8.23 12.16
CA TYR A 969 -47.75 7.92 12.89
C TYR A 969 -47.24 9.12 13.70
N PHE A 970 -47.09 10.29 13.08
CA PHE A 970 -46.60 11.49 13.76
C PHE A 970 -47.61 12.07 14.75
N GLU A 971 -48.91 11.93 14.48
CA GLU A 971 -49.98 12.31 15.42
C GLU A 971 -49.96 11.44 16.69
N LEU A 972 -49.81 10.12 16.53
CA LEU A 972 -49.66 9.20 17.66
C LEU A 972 -48.34 9.42 18.42
N SER A 973 -47.23 9.67 17.71
CA SER A 973 -45.94 9.99 18.33
C SER A 973 -46.06 11.19 19.26
N ALA A 974 -46.67 12.28 18.76
CA ALA A 974 -46.89 13.51 19.52
C ALA A 974 -47.84 13.28 20.70
N HIS A 975 -48.92 12.51 20.53
CA HIS A 975 -49.87 12.23 21.61
C HIS A 975 -49.25 11.39 22.73
N LEU A 976 -48.48 10.35 22.39
CA LEU A 976 -47.88 9.43 23.37
C LEU A 976 -46.55 9.96 23.94
N GLY A 977 -45.93 10.94 23.30
CA GLY A 977 -44.63 11.50 23.67
C GLY A 977 -43.46 10.53 23.38
N VAL A 978 -43.51 9.84 22.25
CA VAL A 978 -42.47 8.87 21.85
C VAL A 978 -41.14 9.58 21.57
N ASP A 979 -41.17 10.76 20.95
CA ASP A 979 -40.00 11.63 20.73
C ASP A 979 -39.23 11.92 22.03
N THR A 980 -39.93 12.20 23.13
CA THR A 980 -39.31 12.44 24.44
C THR A 980 -38.57 11.20 24.97
N LEU A 981 -39.13 10.00 24.76
CA LEU A 981 -38.45 8.75 25.11
C LEU A 981 -37.22 8.49 24.22
N LEU A 982 -37.33 8.77 22.92
CA LEU A 982 -36.23 8.63 21.97
C LEU A 982 -35.07 9.59 22.28
N LEU A 983 -35.37 10.82 22.70
CA LEU A 983 -34.38 11.79 23.18
C LEU A 983 -33.72 11.30 24.47
N ALA A 984 -34.47 10.81 25.45
CA ALA A 984 -33.91 10.26 26.68
C ALA A 984 -33.01 9.02 26.44
N VAL A 985 -33.38 8.12 25.51
CA VAL A 985 -32.51 7.01 25.07
C VAL A 985 -31.23 7.53 24.40
N SER A 986 -31.29 8.69 23.75
CA SER A 986 -30.13 9.34 23.13
C SER A 986 -29.19 9.99 24.16
N GLU A 987 -29.70 10.36 25.33
CA GLU A 987 -28.95 10.94 26.46
C GLU A 987 -28.28 9.89 27.36
N LEU A 988 -28.71 8.63 27.29
CA LEU A 988 -28.07 7.54 28.04
C LEU A 988 -26.54 7.49 27.80
N PRO A 989 -25.75 6.99 28.79
CA PRO A 989 -24.31 6.86 28.64
C PRO A 989 -23.88 6.09 27.37
N ARG A 990 -22.75 6.51 26.78
CA ARG A 990 -22.17 5.89 25.57
C ARG A 990 -21.10 4.85 25.87
N ASP A 991 -20.80 4.62 27.16
CA ASP A 991 -19.60 3.91 27.56
C ASP A 991 -19.75 2.40 27.41
N GLY A 992 -18.98 1.81 26.50
CA GLY A 992 -18.89 0.36 26.31
C GLY A 992 -19.92 -0.22 25.34
N ARG A 993 -19.56 -1.36 24.74
CA ARG A 993 -20.33 -2.07 23.70
C ARG A 993 -21.76 -2.39 24.14
N TRP A 994 -21.93 -2.90 25.36
CA TRP A 994 -23.24 -3.36 25.86
C TRP A 994 -24.22 -2.21 26.08
N ASN A 995 -23.75 -1.05 26.54
CA ASN A 995 -24.61 0.13 26.68
C ASN A 995 -25.06 0.66 25.32
N ALA A 996 -24.18 0.64 24.30
CA ALA A 996 -24.55 0.99 22.93
C ALA A 996 -25.63 0.04 22.36
N LEU A 997 -25.48 -1.27 22.55
CA LEU A 997 -26.48 -2.28 22.13
C LEU A 997 -27.80 -2.16 22.89
N ALA A 998 -27.77 -1.89 24.20
CA ALA A 998 -28.98 -1.73 24.99
C ALA A 998 -29.81 -0.50 24.55
N ARG A 999 -29.13 0.62 24.28
CA ARG A 999 -29.76 1.83 23.72
C ARG A 999 -30.37 1.57 22.35
N LEU A 1000 -29.65 0.82 21.51
CA LEU A 1000 -30.15 0.41 20.21
C LEU A 1000 -31.45 -0.39 20.35
N ALA A 1001 -31.45 -1.42 21.19
CA ALA A 1001 -32.61 -2.28 21.40
C ALA A 1001 -33.83 -1.49 21.92
N LEU A 1002 -33.63 -0.56 22.87
CA LEU A 1002 -34.72 0.30 23.35
C LEU A 1002 -35.29 1.19 22.26
N ARG A 1003 -34.43 1.75 21.41
CA ARG A 1003 -34.83 2.62 20.31
C ARG A 1003 -35.61 1.84 19.24
N GLU A 1004 -35.15 0.65 18.87
CA GLU A 1004 -35.85 -0.23 17.94
C GLU A 1004 -37.21 -0.69 18.49
N ASP A 1005 -37.28 -1.00 19.79
CA ASP A 1005 -38.55 -1.34 20.44
C ASP A 1005 -39.55 -0.19 20.41
N LEU A 1006 -39.10 1.05 20.59
CA LEU A 1006 -39.95 2.24 20.50
C LEU A 1006 -40.48 2.44 19.07
N TYR A 1007 -39.60 2.42 18.07
CA TYR A 1007 -40.02 2.55 16.67
C TYR A 1007 -40.96 1.44 16.22
N ARG A 1008 -40.67 0.19 16.62
CA ARG A 1008 -41.52 -0.97 16.35
C ARG A 1008 -42.89 -0.86 17.02
N SER A 1009 -42.94 -0.43 18.29
CA SER A 1009 -44.22 -0.26 18.99
C SER A 1009 -45.06 0.83 18.33
N LEU A 1010 -44.44 1.95 17.93
CA LEU A 1010 -45.13 3.06 17.28
C LEU A 1010 -45.63 2.69 15.88
N ARG A 1011 -44.83 1.96 15.09
CA ARG A 1011 -45.25 1.54 13.74
C ARG A 1011 -46.43 0.56 13.78
N GLU A 1012 -46.37 -0.45 14.65
CA GLU A 1012 -47.48 -1.41 14.83
C GLU A 1012 -48.77 -0.71 15.29
N LEU A 1013 -48.65 0.24 16.22
CA LEU A 1013 -49.78 1.01 16.70
C LEU A 1013 -50.39 1.91 15.62
N ALA A 1014 -49.56 2.55 14.80
CA ALA A 1014 -50.02 3.38 13.69
C ALA A 1014 -50.81 2.56 12.66
N LEU A 1015 -50.40 1.32 12.39
CA LEU A 1015 -51.13 0.41 11.52
C LEU A 1015 -52.47 -0.03 12.12
N ASP A 1016 -52.49 -0.37 13.43
CA ASP A 1016 -53.72 -0.73 14.13
C ASP A 1016 -54.74 0.41 14.06
N VAL A 1017 -54.31 1.65 14.32
CA VAL A 1017 -55.16 2.85 14.22
C VAL A 1017 -55.59 3.11 12.78
N TYR A 1018 -54.68 2.97 11.82
CA TYR A 1018 -55.02 3.13 10.41
C TYR A 1018 -56.12 2.15 9.98
N ARG A 1019 -56.09 0.89 10.42
CA ARG A 1019 -57.15 -0.09 10.07
C ARG A 1019 -58.50 0.21 10.70
N LEU A 1020 -58.49 0.77 11.91
CA LEU A 1020 -59.71 1.15 12.64
C LEU A 1020 -60.35 2.41 12.06
N VAL A 1021 -59.54 3.43 11.79
CA VAL A 1021 -60.00 4.78 11.41
C VAL A 1021 -59.98 5.00 9.87
N GLY A 1022 -59.21 4.18 9.15
CA GLY A 1022 -59.00 4.18 7.70
C GLY A 1022 -60.24 4.34 6.81
N PRO A 1023 -61.38 3.69 7.11
CA PRO A 1023 -62.57 3.81 6.28
C PRO A 1023 -63.37 5.12 6.43
N HIS A 1024 -63.10 6.01 7.41
CA HIS A 1024 -64.10 7.01 7.89
C HIS A 1024 -63.67 8.50 7.98
N THR A 1025 -62.70 9.04 7.21
CA THR A 1025 -62.05 10.32 7.62
C THR A 1025 -62.16 11.54 6.69
N ASP A 1026 -63.34 12.11 6.49
CA ASP A 1026 -63.39 13.56 6.20
C ASP A 1026 -63.71 14.40 7.45
N ASN A 1027 -64.07 13.80 8.60
CA ASN A 1027 -64.51 14.53 9.81
C ASN A 1027 -64.25 13.82 11.17
N VAL A 1028 -63.29 12.88 11.27
CA VAL A 1028 -63.05 12.09 12.50
C VAL A 1028 -61.68 12.42 13.11
N ASP A 1029 -61.65 12.66 14.43
CA ASP A 1029 -60.42 12.86 15.22
C ASP A 1029 -59.75 11.51 15.49
N ILE A 1030 -58.58 11.30 14.88
CA ILE A 1030 -57.81 10.04 14.94
C ILE A 1030 -57.40 9.70 16.38
N VAL A 1031 -57.12 10.71 17.21
CA VAL A 1031 -56.72 10.52 18.61
C VAL A 1031 -57.92 10.12 19.47
N GLU A 1032 -59.08 10.75 19.27
CA GLU A 1032 -60.30 10.42 20.02
C GLU A 1032 -60.75 8.98 19.75
N GLU A 1033 -60.65 8.52 18.50
CA GLU A 1033 -61.04 7.16 18.12
C GLU A 1033 -60.02 6.10 18.58
N PHE A 1034 -58.72 6.44 18.57
CA PHE A 1034 -57.68 5.63 19.21
C PHE A 1034 -57.91 5.46 20.72
N GLU A 1035 -58.22 6.56 21.42
CA GLU A 1035 -58.49 6.55 22.86
C GLU A 1035 -59.72 5.74 23.23
N SER A 1036 -60.78 5.79 22.41
CA SER A 1036 -62.01 5.06 22.66
C SER A 1036 -61.81 3.54 22.59
N HIS A 1037 -61.02 3.05 21.63
CA HIS A 1037 -60.73 1.63 21.45
C HIS A 1037 -59.71 1.09 22.47
N ASN A 1038 -58.79 1.92 22.98
CA ASN A 1038 -57.67 1.48 23.83
C ASN A 1038 -57.73 1.97 25.28
N ARG A 1039 -58.85 2.57 25.72
CA ARG A 1039 -59.01 3.24 27.03
C ARG A 1039 -58.41 2.48 28.24
N PRO A 1040 -58.68 1.18 28.47
CA PRO A 1040 -58.16 0.47 29.66
C PRO A 1040 -56.64 0.22 29.62
N ARG A 1041 -56.04 0.19 28.42
CA ARG A 1041 -54.60 0.00 28.22
C ARG A 1041 -53.87 1.34 28.29
N ILE A 1042 -54.43 2.40 27.68
CA ILE A 1042 -53.90 3.77 27.72
C ILE A 1042 -53.88 4.32 29.16
N GLU A 1043 -54.92 4.12 29.96
CA GLU A 1043 -54.95 4.61 31.36
C GLU A 1043 -53.84 4.01 32.24
N ARG A 1044 -53.44 2.75 31.97
CA ARG A 1044 -52.33 2.09 32.66
C ARG A 1044 -50.97 2.59 32.15
N ALA A 1045 -50.81 2.73 30.84
CA ALA A 1045 -49.59 3.29 30.24
C ALA A 1045 -49.37 4.76 30.66
N ARG A 1046 -50.44 5.57 30.73
CA ARG A 1046 -50.39 6.99 31.13
C ARG A 1046 -49.75 7.22 32.48
N ARG A 1047 -50.07 6.41 33.50
CA ARG A 1047 -49.45 6.59 34.84
C ARG A 1047 -47.94 6.41 34.79
N THR A 1048 -47.50 5.32 34.15
CA THR A 1048 -46.06 5.01 34.04
C THR A 1048 -45.32 6.03 33.18
N LEU A 1049 -45.92 6.46 32.05
CA LEU A 1049 -45.35 7.49 31.18
C LEU A 1049 -45.34 8.88 31.84
N HIS A 1050 -46.34 9.18 32.68
CA HIS A 1050 -46.38 10.40 33.48
C HIS A 1050 -45.28 10.40 34.54
N ASP A 1051 -45.09 9.29 35.26
CA ASP A 1051 -44.01 9.15 36.26
C ASP A 1051 -42.63 9.28 35.60
N PHE A 1052 -42.44 8.71 34.41
CA PHE A 1052 -41.23 8.91 33.60
C PHE A 1052 -40.97 10.40 33.29
N ARG A 1053 -41.99 11.15 32.85
CA ARG A 1053 -41.84 12.58 32.51
C ARG A 1053 -41.42 13.45 33.70
N HIS A 1054 -41.63 12.97 34.93
CA HIS A 1054 -41.24 13.65 36.17
C HIS A 1054 -39.97 13.08 36.81
N THR A 1055 -39.31 12.11 36.16
CA THR A 1055 -38.05 11.54 36.63
C THR A 1055 -36.88 12.36 36.10
N GLU A 1056 -36.09 12.95 36.99
CA GLU A 1056 -34.82 13.60 36.61
C GLU A 1056 -33.77 12.53 36.24
N ASN A 1057 -33.16 12.65 35.07
CA ASN A 1057 -32.13 11.74 34.52
C ASN A 1057 -32.54 10.25 34.51
N PRO A 1058 -33.49 9.85 33.64
CA PRO A 1058 -33.95 8.47 33.55
C PRO A 1058 -32.82 7.53 33.12
N ASP A 1059 -32.61 6.47 33.89
CA ASP A 1059 -31.63 5.42 33.58
C ASP A 1059 -32.18 4.37 32.60
N LEU A 1060 -31.35 3.39 32.25
CA LEU A 1060 -31.72 2.31 31.32
C LEU A 1060 -32.94 1.51 31.83
N ALA A 1061 -33.09 1.32 33.13
CA ALA A 1061 -34.18 0.53 33.71
C ALA A 1061 -35.51 1.29 33.60
N VAL A 1062 -35.51 2.59 33.92
CA VAL A 1062 -36.69 3.46 33.78
C VAL A 1062 -37.16 3.47 32.32
N LEU A 1063 -36.24 3.66 31.37
CA LEU A 1063 -36.56 3.69 29.94
C LEU A 1063 -37.06 2.34 29.44
N SER A 1064 -36.50 1.23 29.91
CA SER A 1064 -36.96 -0.12 29.57
C SER A 1064 -38.42 -0.35 30.01
N VAL A 1065 -38.79 0.12 31.21
CA VAL A 1065 -40.16 0.01 31.71
C VAL A 1065 -41.12 0.89 30.91
N ALA A 1066 -40.73 2.12 30.59
CA ALA A 1066 -41.55 3.03 29.78
C ALA A 1066 -41.80 2.46 28.38
N THR A 1067 -40.76 1.97 27.70
CA THR A 1067 -40.86 1.32 26.38
C THR A 1067 -41.77 0.08 26.44
N ALA A 1068 -41.68 -0.73 27.50
CA ALA A 1068 -42.53 -1.91 27.66
C ALA A 1068 -44.03 -1.58 27.80
N GLN A 1069 -44.40 -0.40 28.32
CA GLN A 1069 -45.81 0.02 28.37
C GLN A 1069 -46.36 0.39 27.00
N LEU A 1070 -45.56 1.07 26.17
CA LEU A 1070 -45.95 1.38 24.79
C LEU A 1070 -46.17 0.11 23.97
N ARG A 1071 -45.29 -0.89 24.13
CA ARG A 1071 -45.44 -2.20 23.48
C ARG A 1071 -46.74 -2.92 23.87
N ARG A 1072 -47.26 -2.71 25.08
CA ARG A 1072 -48.54 -3.32 25.52
C ARG A 1072 -49.78 -2.66 24.90
N LEU A 1073 -49.62 -1.54 24.21
CA LEU A 1073 -50.72 -0.86 23.50
C LEU A 1073 -51.01 -1.51 22.14
N THR A 1074 -50.07 -2.26 21.55
CA THR A 1074 -50.28 -2.93 20.25
C THR A 1074 -51.19 -4.16 20.41
N THR A 1075 -51.93 -4.51 19.37
CA THR A 1075 -52.93 -5.60 19.43
C THR A 1075 -52.37 -7.00 19.12
N ASN A 1076 -51.10 -7.11 18.69
CA ASN A 1076 -50.44 -8.38 18.33
C ASN A 1076 -49.97 -9.21 19.55
N GLY A 1077 -50.92 -9.59 20.39
CA GLY A 1077 -50.74 -10.47 21.54
C GLY A 1077 -51.93 -11.39 21.81
N GLU A 1078 -52.72 -11.72 20.79
CA GLU A 1078 -53.65 -12.87 20.75
C GLU A 1078 -53.52 -13.61 19.42
#